data_AF-D8RZH7-F1
#
_entry.id   AF-D8RZH7-F1
#
_cell.length_a   1.000
_cell.length_b   1.000
_cell.length_c   1.000
_cell.angle_alpha   90.00
_cell.angle_beta   90.00
_cell.angle_gamma   90.00
#
_symmetry.space_group_name_H-M   'P 1'
#
loop_
_entity.id
_entity.type
_entity.pdbx_description
1 polymer ?
#
loop_
_entity_poly.entity_id
_entity_poly.type
_entity_poly.pdbx_seq_one_letter_code
_entity_poly.pdbx_strand_id
1 'polypeptide(L)'
;MAVLESRDASIMSLEDLSRSKAKRRKKEIIREVAARFPLVFKFRRDDDGEFWVELTPAAEEILRQEHAAIAQHDDMESLAKLKKLLMMARDHRIGMEKLGHLKHDLFLPDDFKRRLIPQHPESFRIIPATTTTTPKSLGYVELVGWEPGLAVTARELSAPVQAPHAFQVDARGQQLDHPRVQRFQELPFFSPYEDPGRIEWKSLEAEKRALAVLHELLSLMPMKKAVVGRLNLIQKELQLPAKYLHLVGLYPWIFYVSKVIPENNTIFLREGFDRSRLRVPNRLAMSPLRVAAQRFLRTGSLMQTVEENAVEFLIPPTHRVKVLDQVALEDRRIEAVKQLVSLVAEQEAQVLMLKKRDTNRDTLLGVATKYPGVFQVHDEQDGLGKFISGTKYIDLTPEMDKLYRDELRVIKSRDELLSVNIVRKLLMMAVEQEISLTKISWLAADFGLPRDLDTGLVHRYPKFFNVRETNRGPVLKLASWDQDLTVTSREKTLLFSRAFPKTGFHLVERPRRRGSKTFQRLEFRSPYEPWQKPNVSKGSPVVEKRHIGVVHEVLSLLPRKRIALSKLTLLRAEMNLPKTFCSYLVRHPGIFYVSGAVEPPLVFLREAFFQNELKFKGPEDFIRDRYLILMQRQPVLDETS
;
A
#
# COMPACT_ATOMS: atom_id res chain seq x y z
N MET A 1 17.36 -8.15 9.69
CA MET A 1 18.29 -8.38 8.57
C MET A 1 19.65 -7.83 8.95
N ALA A 2 20.02 -6.57 8.65
CA ALA A 2 21.36 -6.03 8.96
C ALA A 2 21.89 -6.20 10.42
N VAL A 3 21.01 -6.23 11.43
CA VAL A 3 21.40 -6.45 12.84
C VAL A 3 21.56 -7.95 13.17
N LEU A 4 20.81 -8.84 12.50
CA LEU A 4 20.91 -10.30 12.63
C LEU A 4 22.16 -10.82 11.90
N GLU A 5 22.46 -10.24 10.74
CA GLU A 5 23.63 -10.56 9.91
C GLU A 5 24.97 -10.23 10.57
N SER A 6 25.02 -9.25 11.49
CA SER A 6 26.28 -8.81 12.09
C SER A 6 26.81 -9.74 13.20
N ARG A 7 26.15 -10.87 13.47
CA ARG A 7 26.42 -11.72 14.65
C ARG A 7 26.66 -13.21 14.34
N ASP A 8 26.84 -13.59 13.07
CA ASP A 8 27.00 -15.00 12.65
C ASP A 8 25.90 -15.96 13.15
N ALA A 9 24.76 -15.41 13.58
CA ALA A 9 23.65 -16.17 14.16
C ALA A 9 22.31 -15.71 13.58
N SER A 10 21.54 -16.65 13.05
CA SER A 10 20.16 -16.47 12.55
C SER A 10 19.13 -16.20 13.67
N ILE A 11 19.61 -16.05 14.91
CA ILE A 11 18.86 -16.01 16.16
C ILE A 11 19.39 -14.82 16.99
N MET A 12 18.50 -13.96 17.50
CA MET A 12 18.89 -12.81 18.33
C MET A 12 18.02 -12.64 19.56
N SER A 13 18.69 -12.45 20.71
CA SER A 13 18.05 -12.10 21.98
C SER A 13 17.62 -10.65 21.95
N LEU A 14 16.39 -10.39 22.39
CA LEU A 14 15.90 -9.03 22.55
C LEU A 14 16.47 -8.33 23.82
N GLU A 15 17.22 -9.04 24.67
CA GLU A 15 17.96 -8.51 25.83
C GLU A 15 19.38 -8.04 25.50
N ASP A 16 20.07 -8.66 24.54
CA ASP A 16 21.42 -8.25 24.09
C ASP A 16 21.47 -6.82 23.52
N LEU A 17 20.31 -6.25 23.20
CA LEU A 17 20.13 -4.86 22.81
C LEU A 17 20.06 -3.89 24.00
N SER A 18 20.07 -4.33 25.26
CA SER A 18 19.71 -3.49 26.42
C SER A 18 20.92 -3.04 27.25
N ARG A 19 21.25 -1.73 27.17
CA ARG A 19 21.93 -0.94 28.24
C ARG A 19 21.59 0.57 28.18
N SER A 20 20.44 0.99 27.61
CA SER A 20 20.02 2.41 27.58
C SER A 20 18.56 2.63 27.13
N LYS A 21 17.89 3.67 27.65
CA LYS A 21 16.48 4.06 27.37
C LYS A 21 16.16 4.24 25.87
N ALA A 22 17.11 4.69 25.04
CA ALA A 22 16.93 4.84 23.59
C ALA A 22 16.69 3.50 22.86
N LYS A 23 16.99 2.37 23.51
CA LYS A 23 16.91 1.03 22.91
C LYS A 23 15.60 0.29 23.21
N ARG A 24 14.75 0.79 24.12
CA ARG A 24 13.42 0.22 24.42
C ARG A 24 12.44 0.42 23.25
N ARG A 25 12.45 1.61 22.65
CA ARG A 25 11.72 1.92 21.40
C ARG A 25 12.18 1.05 20.22
N LYS A 26 13.47 0.69 20.19
CA LYS A 26 14.04 -0.22 19.19
C LYS A 26 13.58 -1.67 19.37
N LYS A 27 13.42 -2.14 20.62
CA LYS A 27 12.83 -3.47 20.97
C LYS A 27 11.38 -3.56 20.49
N GLU A 28 10.62 -2.49 20.67
CA GLU A 28 9.21 -2.39 20.27
C GLU A 28 9.04 -2.35 18.75
N ILE A 29 9.86 -1.55 18.04
CA ILE A 29 9.88 -1.53 16.57
C ILE A 29 10.27 -2.90 16.00
N ILE A 30 11.27 -3.59 16.58
CA ILE A 30 11.67 -4.93 16.11
C ILE A 30 10.54 -5.94 16.32
N ARG A 31 9.83 -5.88 17.45
CA ARG A 31 8.64 -6.73 17.70
C ARG A 31 7.50 -6.41 16.73
N GLU A 32 7.20 -5.14 16.51
CA GLU A 32 6.15 -4.70 15.58
C GLU A 32 6.46 -5.14 14.14
N VAL A 33 7.70 -4.95 13.70
CA VAL A 33 8.16 -5.37 12.37
C VAL A 33 8.13 -6.89 12.26
N ALA A 34 8.65 -7.63 13.23
CA ALA A 34 8.65 -9.10 13.19
C ALA A 34 7.22 -9.68 13.21
N ALA A 35 6.30 -9.09 13.99
CA ALA A 35 4.88 -9.46 14.01
C ALA A 35 4.18 -9.18 12.66
N ARG A 36 4.61 -8.12 11.95
CA ARG A 36 4.06 -7.75 10.63
C ARG A 36 4.56 -8.63 9.49
N PHE A 37 5.62 -9.42 9.71
CA PHE A 37 6.20 -10.33 8.72
C PHE A 37 6.41 -11.75 9.29
N PRO A 38 5.33 -12.46 9.68
CA PRO A 38 5.42 -13.79 10.32
C PRO A 38 5.96 -14.87 9.37
N LEU A 39 5.97 -14.61 8.07
CA LEU A 39 6.59 -15.47 7.07
C LEU A 39 8.12 -15.32 7.04
N VAL A 40 8.66 -14.22 7.56
CA VAL A 40 10.12 -13.94 7.58
C VAL A 40 10.71 -14.17 8.96
N PHE A 41 9.96 -13.83 10.02
CA PHE A 41 10.42 -13.92 11.40
C PHE A 41 9.55 -14.86 12.23
N LYS A 42 10.19 -15.69 13.05
CA LYS A 42 9.57 -16.55 14.06
C LYS A 42 9.95 -16.04 15.45
N PHE A 43 8.97 -15.99 16.35
CA PHE A 43 9.23 -15.74 17.76
C PHE A 43 9.44 -17.06 18.49
N ARG A 44 10.54 -17.18 19.21
CA ARG A 44 10.77 -18.23 20.20
C ARG A 44 10.79 -17.59 21.58
N ARG A 45 10.17 -18.25 22.55
CA ARG A 45 10.33 -17.91 23.96
C ARG A 45 11.22 -18.98 24.58
N ASP A 46 12.26 -18.56 25.27
CA ASP A 46 13.14 -19.47 26.00
C ASP A 46 12.49 -19.91 27.31
N ASP A 47 13.06 -20.93 27.96
CA ASP A 47 12.58 -21.46 29.24
C ASP A 47 12.65 -20.42 30.37
N ASP A 48 13.57 -19.45 30.25
CA ASP A 48 13.70 -18.27 31.13
C ASP A 48 12.68 -17.15 30.82
N GLY A 49 11.79 -17.36 29.85
CA GLY A 49 10.74 -16.41 29.47
C GLY A 49 11.19 -15.28 28.52
N GLU A 50 12.44 -15.31 28.06
CA GLU A 50 13.03 -14.33 27.14
C GLU A 50 12.59 -14.51 25.69
N PHE A 51 12.47 -13.40 24.96
CA PHE A 51 11.95 -13.40 23.59
C PHE A 51 13.07 -13.33 22.57
N TRP A 52 13.10 -14.33 21.69
CA TRP A 52 14.03 -14.46 20.58
C TRP A 52 13.31 -14.24 19.26
N VAL A 53 13.96 -13.54 18.35
CA VAL A 53 13.50 -13.41 16.96
C VAL A 53 14.45 -14.22 16.09
N GLU A 54 13.89 -15.21 15.39
CA GLU A 54 14.60 -16.09 14.48
C GLU A 54 14.11 -15.84 13.05
N LEU A 55 14.97 -16.06 12.06
CA LEU A 55 14.50 -16.16 10.68
C LEU A 55 13.73 -17.46 10.49
N THR A 56 12.68 -17.45 9.67
CA THR A 56 12.06 -18.71 9.23
C THR A 56 13.06 -19.49 8.37
N PRO A 57 13.01 -20.83 8.34
CA PRO A 57 13.92 -21.63 7.51
C PRO A 57 13.90 -21.22 6.02
N ALA A 58 12.73 -20.78 5.52
CA ALA A 58 12.60 -20.25 4.17
C ALA A 58 13.31 -18.89 3.98
N ALA A 59 13.25 -17.99 4.97
CA ALA A 59 13.93 -16.70 4.93
C ALA A 59 15.44 -16.84 5.12
N GLU A 60 15.88 -17.76 5.97
CA GLU A 60 17.29 -18.10 6.18
C GLU A 60 17.91 -18.70 4.92
N GLU A 61 17.22 -19.62 4.24
CA GLU A 61 17.70 -20.19 2.98
C GLU A 61 17.80 -19.13 1.87
N ILE A 62 16.84 -18.20 1.81
CA ILE A 62 16.91 -17.04 0.90
C ILE A 62 18.15 -16.19 1.18
N LEU A 63 18.43 -15.88 2.46
CA LEU A 63 19.57 -15.06 2.86
C LEU A 63 20.89 -15.77 2.57
N ARG A 64 21.00 -17.06 2.90
CA ARG A 64 22.17 -17.90 2.63
C ARG A 64 22.49 -17.95 1.14
N GLN A 65 21.48 -18.15 0.31
CA GLN A 65 21.67 -18.17 -1.14
C GLN A 65 21.95 -16.78 -1.73
N GLU A 66 21.44 -15.69 -1.13
CA GLU A 66 21.83 -14.31 -1.49
C GLU A 66 23.32 -14.05 -1.19
N HIS A 67 23.79 -14.43 -0.01
CA HIS A 67 25.21 -14.35 0.34
C HIS A 67 26.09 -15.21 -0.59
N ALA A 68 25.63 -16.41 -0.95
CA ALA A 68 26.33 -17.25 -1.93
C ALA A 68 26.40 -16.60 -3.32
N ALA A 69 25.33 -15.94 -3.78
CA ALA A 69 25.32 -15.22 -5.05
C ALA A 69 26.22 -13.97 -5.02
N ILE A 70 26.35 -13.30 -3.87
CA ILE A 70 27.29 -12.20 -3.65
C ILE A 70 28.73 -12.74 -3.61
N ALA A 71 28.98 -13.89 -2.99
CA ALA A 71 30.30 -14.52 -2.93
C ALA A 71 30.77 -15.08 -4.29
N GLN A 72 29.83 -15.48 -5.15
CA GLN A 72 30.10 -15.88 -6.54
C GLN A 72 30.16 -14.70 -7.52
N HIS A 73 29.92 -13.47 -7.05
CA HIS A 73 29.94 -12.28 -7.89
C HIS A 73 31.37 -11.93 -8.31
N ASP A 74 31.51 -11.43 -9.54
CA ASP A 74 32.78 -10.98 -10.06
C ASP A 74 33.30 -9.79 -9.24
N ASP A 75 34.41 -9.97 -8.52
CA ASP A 75 35.08 -8.91 -7.79
C ASP A 75 35.42 -7.73 -8.71
N MET A 76 35.63 -7.96 -10.01
CA MET A 76 35.90 -6.91 -11.00
C MET A 76 34.69 -5.99 -11.24
N GLU A 77 33.46 -6.52 -11.22
CA GLU A 77 32.25 -5.70 -11.34
C GLU A 77 32.03 -4.86 -10.06
N SER A 78 32.33 -5.42 -8.89
CA SER A 78 32.31 -4.70 -7.61
C SER A 78 33.37 -3.60 -7.56
N LEU A 79 34.56 -3.90 -8.06
CA LEU A 79 35.68 -2.97 -8.20
C LEU A 79 35.31 -1.80 -9.12
N ALA A 80 34.74 -2.08 -10.29
CA ALA A 80 34.31 -1.06 -11.25
C ALA A 80 33.21 -0.14 -10.67
N LYS A 81 32.23 -0.69 -9.96
CA LYS A 81 31.19 0.10 -9.26
C LYS A 81 31.80 1.02 -8.22
N LEU A 82 32.75 0.53 -7.42
CA LEU A 82 33.41 1.32 -6.38
C LEU A 82 34.29 2.42 -6.99
N LYS A 83 35.04 2.12 -8.05
CA LYS A 83 35.81 3.11 -8.82
C LYS A 83 34.90 4.21 -9.36
N LYS A 84 33.85 3.86 -10.09
CA LYS A 84 32.87 4.83 -10.62
C LYS A 84 32.22 5.69 -9.52
N LEU A 85 31.89 5.10 -8.37
CA LEU A 85 31.34 5.85 -7.24
C LEU A 85 32.33 6.89 -6.71
N LEU A 86 33.60 6.52 -6.55
CA LEU A 86 34.64 7.43 -6.09
C LEU A 86 35.00 8.47 -7.16
N MET A 87 34.96 8.12 -8.44
CA MET A 87 35.17 9.08 -9.54
C MET A 87 34.12 10.22 -9.52
N MET A 88 32.88 9.94 -9.14
CA MET A 88 31.83 10.96 -8.95
C MET A 88 31.96 11.75 -7.64
N ALA A 89 32.69 11.21 -6.67
CA ALA A 89 32.83 11.83 -5.35
C ALA A 89 33.80 13.01 -5.39
N ARG A 90 33.51 14.03 -4.58
CA ARG A 90 34.40 15.15 -4.34
C ARG A 90 35.73 14.66 -3.78
N ASP A 91 36.82 15.17 -4.33
CA ASP A 91 38.19 14.78 -4.02
C ASP A 91 38.44 13.25 -4.17
N HIS A 92 37.59 12.59 -4.96
CA HIS A 92 37.58 11.14 -5.18
C HIS A 92 37.59 10.27 -3.92
N ARG A 93 36.96 10.75 -2.84
CA ARG A 93 36.96 10.08 -1.54
C ARG A 93 35.59 9.98 -0.90
N ILE A 94 35.33 8.85 -0.24
CA ILE A 94 34.11 8.64 0.57
C ILE A 94 34.51 7.99 1.91
N GLY A 95 33.83 8.39 2.98
CA GLY A 95 34.04 7.80 4.31
C GLY A 95 33.73 6.29 4.33
N MET A 96 34.60 5.50 4.96
CA MET A 96 34.49 4.04 5.04
C MET A 96 33.19 3.56 5.71
N GLU A 97 32.68 4.33 6.67
CA GLU A 97 31.38 4.07 7.32
C GLU A 97 30.22 4.22 6.32
N LYS A 98 30.23 5.30 5.53
CA LYS A 98 29.20 5.61 4.53
C LYS A 98 29.13 4.55 3.42
N LEU A 99 30.28 4.06 2.96
CA LEU A 99 30.35 2.92 2.03
C LEU A 99 29.72 1.65 2.63
N GLY A 100 29.89 1.43 3.93
CA GLY A 100 29.26 0.30 4.64
C GLY A 100 27.73 0.34 4.57
N HIS A 101 27.13 1.53 4.67
CA HIS A 101 25.68 1.71 4.57
C HIS A 101 25.13 1.48 3.16
N LEU A 102 25.97 1.60 2.12
CA LEU A 102 25.63 1.40 0.71
C LEU A 102 25.94 -0.01 0.19
N LYS A 103 26.63 -0.83 0.99
CA LYS A 103 27.07 -2.19 0.65
C LYS A 103 25.97 -3.00 -0.07
N HIS A 104 24.80 -3.10 0.53
CA HIS A 104 23.68 -3.88 -0.02
C HIS A 104 22.99 -3.23 -1.23
N ASP A 105 23.07 -1.91 -1.38
CA ASP A 105 22.49 -1.19 -2.52
C ASP A 105 23.35 -1.35 -3.78
N LEU A 106 24.68 -1.42 -3.59
CA LEU A 106 25.67 -1.61 -4.65
C LEU A 106 26.04 -3.08 -4.89
N PHE A 107 25.57 -4.00 -4.03
CA PHE A 107 25.94 -5.42 -4.04
C PHE A 107 27.46 -5.64 -3.86
N LEU A 108 28.07 -4.91 -2.93
CA LEU A 108 29.47 -5.16 -2.58
C LEU A 108 29.59 -6.41 -1.68
N PRO A 109 30.68 -7.19 -1.79
CA PRO A 109 30.96 -8.32 -0.90
C PRO A 109 30.94 -7.90 0.58
N ASP A 110 30.57 -8.80 1.50
CA ASP A 110 30.50 -8.48 2.94
C ASP A 110 31.83 -8.06 3.53
N ASP A 111 32.91 -8.62 3.00
CA ASP A 111 34.29 -8.38 3.37
C ASP A 111 34.98 -7.33 2.49
N PHE A 112 34.27 -6.58 1.64
CA PHE A 112 34.88 -5.63 0.69
C PHE A 112 35.86 -4.64 1.33
N LYS A 113 35.63 -4.26 2.59
CA LYS A 113 36.50 -3.37 3.36
C LYS A 113 37.84 -4.01 3.74
N ARG A 114 37.85 -5.32 3.98
CA ARG A 114 39.00 -6.09 4.46
C ARG A 114 39.73 -6.82 3.33
N ARG A 115 39.01 -7.14 2.25
CA ARG A 115 39.50 -7.93 1.13
C ARG A 115 39.62 -7.11 -0.15
N LEU A 116 38.49 -6.66 -0.70
CA LEU A 116 38.45 -5.98 -2.02
C LEU A 116 39.29 -4.68 -2.04
N ILE A 117 39.11 -3.79 -1.06
CA ILE A 117 39.86 -2.52 -1.04
C ILE A 117 41.37 -2.76 -0.83
N PRO A 118 41.82 -3.55 0.16
CA PRO A 118 43.25 -3.80 0.37
C PRO A 118 43.94 -4.62 -0.73
N GLN A 119 43.21 -5.46 -1.47
CA GLN A 119 43.77 -6.24 -2.59
C GLN A 119 44.01 -5.40 -3.85
N HIS A 120 43.49 -4.17 -3.90
CA HIS A 120 43.61 -3.25 -5.03
C HIS A 120 44.27 -1.92 -4.63
N PRO A 121 45.52 -1.93 -4.10
CA PRO A 121 46.23 -0.72 -3.66
C PRO A 121 46.58 0.22 -4.83
N GLU A 122 46.66 -0.29 -6.05
CA GLU A 122 46.80 0.50 -7.27
C GLU A 122 45.56 1.36 -7.57
N SER A 123 44.40 0.91 -7.08
CA SER A 123 43.12 1.56 -7.30
C SER A 123 42.72 2.45 -6.11
N PHE A 124 42.99 2.01 -4.87
CA PHE A 124 42.48 2.66 -3.66
C PHE A 124 43.55 2.93 -2.61
N ARG A 125 43.41 4.08 -1.93
CA ARG A 125 44.18 4.45 -0.75
C ARG A 125 43.25 4.61 0.44
N ILE A 126 43.59 3.97 1.55
CA ILE A 126 42.87 4.13 2.82
C ILE A 126 43.54 5.26 3.61
N ILE A 127 42.79 6.34 3.85
CA ILE A 127 43.25 7.47 4.66
C ILE A 127 42.67 7.33 6.06
N PRO A 128 43.49 7.09 7.10
CA PRO A 128 43.01 6.98 8.47
C PRO A 128 42.42 8.32 8.95
N ALA A 129 41.41 8.27 9.80
CA ALA A 129 40.83 9.48 10.37
C ALA A 129 41.84 10.16 11.32
N THR A 130 42.20 11.41 11.05
CA THR A 130 43.00 12.21 11.98
C THR A 130 42.17 12.52 13.24
N THR A 131 42.80 12.46 14.41
CA THR A 131 42.22 12.38 15.76
C THR A 131 41.34 13.56 16.22
N THR A 132 41.05 14.55 15.39
CA THR A 132 40.58 15.87 15.85
C THR A 132 39.09 16.19 15.65
N THR A 133 38.21 15.31 15.15
CA THR A 133 36.77 15.71 15.06
C THR A 133 35.73 14.67 15.43
N THR A 134 35.99 13.36 15.41
CA THR A 134 35.10 12.38 16.06
C THR A 134 35.82 11.07 16.36
N PRO A 135 35.75 10.52 17.60
CA PRO A 135 36.46 9.31 18.02
C PRO A 135 35.90 7.98 17.44
N LYS A 136 35.15 8.01 16.32
CA LYS A 136 34.49 6.84 15.70
C LYS A 136 34.64 6.75 14.17
N SER A 137 35.38 7.66 13.52
CA SER A 137 35.49 7.64 12.05
C SER A 137 36.47 6.56 11.59
N LEU A 138 36.00 5.62 10.75
CA LEU A 138 36.79 4.53 10.16
C LEU A 138 37.73 4.99 9.01
N GLY A 139 37.98 6.29 8.87
CA GLY A 139 38.77 6.87 7.77
C GLY A 139 38.01 6.99 6.44
N TYR A 140 38.74 7.35 5.39
CA TYR A 140 38.25 7.53 4.02
C TYR A 140 38.89 6.53 3.06
N VAL A 141 38.16 6.16 2.02
CA VAL A 141 38.71 5.48 0.85
C VAL A 141 38.83 6.52 -0.26
N GLU A 142 40.03 6.68 -0.80
CA GLU A 142 40.36 7.58 -1.89
C GLU A 142 40.74 6.78 -3.14
N LEU A 143 40.33 7.25 -4.31
CA LEU A 143 40.75 6.70 -5.60
C LEU A 143 42.16 7.21 -5.96
N VAL A 144 43.08 6.30 -6.28
CA VAL A 144 44.48 6.64 -6.60
C VAL A 144 44.70 6.79 -8.10
N GLY A 145 44.08 5.91 -8.90
CA GLY A 145 44.21 5.87 -10.36
C GLY A 145 42.89 6.20 -11.04
N TRP A 146 42.90 7.23 -11.90
CA TRP A 146 41.76 7.53 -12.77
C TRP A 146 41.78 6.61 -13.99
N GLU A 147 40.67 5.90 -14.23
CA GLU A 147 40.52 5.01 -15.39
C GLU A 147 39.55 5.62 -16.41
N PRO A 148 40.04 6.19 -17.53
CA PRO A 148 39.20 6.83 -18.52
C PRO A 148 38.14 5.89 -19.13
N GLY A 149 38.46 4.60 -19.27
CA GLY A 149 37.53 3.59 -19.79
C GLY A 149 36.29 3.37 -18.90
N LEU A 150 36.37 3.70 -17.61
CA LEU A 150 35.23 3.65 -16.69
C LEU A 150 34.45 4.98 -16.64
N ALA A 151 35.02 6.08 -17.13
CA ALA A 151 34.43 7.42 -17.12
C ALA A 151 33.34 7.61 -18.19
N VAL A 152 32.61 6.54 -18.53
CA VAL A 152 31.47 6.55 -19.45
C VAL A 152 30.22 6.18 -18.66
N THR A 153 29.23 7.06 -18.66
CA THR A 153 27.97 6.87 -17.94
C THR A 153 27.10 5.81 -18.60
N ALA A 154 26.20 5.23 -17.80
CA ALA A 154 25.14 4.36 -18.32
C ALA A 154 24.27 5.07 -19.38
N ARG A 155 24.17 6.41 -19.30
CA ARG A 155 23.44 7.21 -20.27
C ARG A 155 24.17 7.28 -21.61
N GLU A 156 25.46 7.58 -21.61
CA GLU A 156 26.29 7.64 -22.82
C GLU A 156 26.34 6.29 -23.53
N LEU A 157 26.36 5.18 -22.79
CA LEU A 157 26.30 3.82 -23.35
C LEU A 157 24.96 3.46 -24.00
N SER A 158 23.87 4.13 -23.63
CA SER A 158 22.49 3.76 -24.04
C SER A 158 21.80 4.79 -24.94
N ALA A 159 22.46 5.91 -25.24
CA ALA A 159 21.87 7.01 -25.99
C ALA A 159 21.98 6.81 -27.53
N PRO A 160 20.96 7.20 -28.31
CA PRO A 160 21.01 7.17 -29.77
C PRO A 160 21.97 8.23 -30.31
N VAL A 161 22.59 7.94 -31.47
CA VAL A 161 23.63 8.76 -32.13
C VAL A 161 23.20 10.23 -32.36
N GLN A 162 21.90 10.48 -32.52
CA GLN A 162 21.34 11.81 -32.82
C GLN A 162 21.17 12.73 -31.60
N ALA A 163 21.24 12.19 -30.37
CA ALA A 163 21.18 12.96 -29.14
C ALA A 163 21.83 12.16 -27.98
N PRO A 164 23.17 12.00 -27.98
CA PRO A 164 23.91 11.12 -27.06
C PRO A 164 23.77 11.49 -25.56
N HIS A 165 23.16 12.64 -25.30
CA HIS A 165 23.21 13.38 -24.04
C HIS A 165 21.83 13.72 -23.45
N ALA A 166 20.75 13.44 -24.18
CA ALA A 166 19.38 13.70 -23.73
C ALA A 166 18.93 12.60 -22.76
N PHE A 167 18.24 12.91 -21.65
CA PHE A 167 17.62 11.89 -20.80
C PHE A 167 16.42 11.26 -21.50
N GLN A 168 16.26 9.93 -21.43
CA GLN A 168 15.10 9.25 -22.03
C GLN A 168 13.79 9.73 -21.40
N VAL A 169 12.92 10.32 -22.22
CA VAL A 169 11.57 10.75 -21.82
C VAL A 169 10.61 9.58 -22.09
N ASP A 170 10.56 8.65 -21.14
CA ASP A 170 9.72 7.45 -21.11
C ASP A 170 9.84 6.46 -22.31
N ALA A 171 9.21 5.28 -22.19
CA ALA A 171 9.11 4.27 -23.26
C ALA A 171 7.74 4.26 -23.97
N ARG A 172 6.94 5.31 -23.77
CA ARG A 172 5.61 5.50 -24.37
C ARG A 172 5.52 6.76 -25.24
N GLY A 173 6.62 7.49 -25.43
CA GLY A 173 6.68 8.69 -26.24
C GLY A 173 5.80 9.82 -25.71
N GLN A 174 5.52 9.89 -24.39
CA GLN A 174 4.90 11.11 -23.85
C GLN A 174 5.96 12.20 -23.80
N GLN A 175 6.14 12.86 -24.94
CA GLN A 175 6.79 14.15 -25.03
C GLN A 175 6.02 15.08 -24.09
N LEU A 176 6.59 15.38 -22.92
CA LEU A 176 6.10 16.48 -22.11
C LEU A 176 6.40 17.73 -22.92
N ASP A 177 5.39 18.18 -23.67
CA ASP A 177 5.44 19.33 -24.58
C ASP A 177 5.44 20.63 -23.75
N HIS A 178 6.43 20.72 -22.86
CA HIS A 178 6.61 21.79 -21.91
C HIS A 178 7.93 22.47 -22.24
N PRO A 179 7.95 23.80 -22.47
CA PRO A 179 9.16 24.53 -22.90
C PRO A 179 10.38 24.30 -21.99
N ARG A 180 10.15 24.10 -20.68
CA ARG A 180 11.23 23.75 -19.73
C ARG A 180 11.90 22.40 -20.02
N VAL A 181 11.16 21.39 -20.49
CA VAL A 181 11.74 20.07 -20.81
C VAL A 181 12.56 20.15 -22.09
N GLN A 182 12.08 20.86 -23.12
CA GLN A 182 12.84 21.08 -24.36
C GLN A 182 14.15 21.83 -24.07
N ARG A 183 14.08 22.98 -23.37
CA ARG A 183 15.26 23.73 -22.92
C ARG A 183 16.21 22.87 -22.07
N PHE A 184 15.68 22.05 -21.17
CA PHE A 184 16.51 21.16 -20.34
C PHE A 184 17.24 20.09 -21.16
N GLN A 185 16.60 19.53 -22.19
CA GLN A 185 17.22 18.53 -23.06
C GLN A 185 18.29 19.14 -23.97
N GLU A 186 18.09 20.38 -24.43
CA GLU A 186 19.03 21.14 -25.27
C GLU A 186 20.33 21.56 -24.55
N LEU A 187 20.33 21.62 -23.21
CA LEU A 187 21.53 21.94 -22.45
C LEU A 187 22.66 20.93 -22.70
N PRO A 188 23.94 21.32 -22.57
CA PRO A 188 25.05 20.38 -22.54
C PRO A 188 24.85 19.30 -21.46
N PHE A 189 25.23 18.05 -21.74
CA PHE A 189 25.28 17.02 -20.72
C PHE A 189 26.65 17.06 -20.07
N PHE A 190 26.66 17.41 -18.79
CA PHE A 190 27.87 17.38 -17.97
C PHE A 190 28.03 15.98 -17.41
N SER A 191 29.13 15.32 -17.75
CA SER A 191 29.39 13.98 -17.25
C SER A 191 29.53 14.03 -15.71
N PRO A 192 28.93 13.09 -14.96
CA PRO A 192 29.16 12.91 -13.53
C PRO A 192 30.64 12.75 -13.15
N TYR A 193 31.48 12.35 -14.09
CA TYR A 193 32.91 12.13 -13.92
C TYR A 193 33.76 13.36 -14.28
N GLU A 194 33.16 14.42 -14.83
CA GLU A 194 33.87 15.67 -15.12
C GLU A 194 33.87 16.60 -13.90
N ASP A 195 34.93 17.40 -13.78
CA ASP A 195 35.05 18.43 -12.75
C ASP A 195 33.96 19.51 -12.96
N PRO A 196 33.11 19.78 -11.95
CA PRO A 196 32.05 20.79 -12.03
C PRO A 196 32.53 22.23 -12.18
N GLY A 197 33.84 22.51 -12.11
CA GLY A 197 34.41 23.85 -11.89
C GLY A 197 33.85 25.04 -12.70
N ARG A 198 33.35 24.84 -13.93
CA ARG A 198 32.78 25.92 -14.77
C ARG A 198 31.28 26.19 -14.58
N ILE A 199 30.59 25.40 -13.76
CA ILE A 199 29.14 25.47 -13.62
C ILE A 199 28.76 26.48 -12.54
N GLU A 200 27.94 27.46 -12.89
CA GLU A 200 27.38 28.39 -11.92
C GLU A 200 26.38 27.67 -11.00
N TRP A 201 26.58 27.78 -9.68
CA TRP A 201 25.69 27.17 -8.70
C TRP A 201 24.28 27.76 -8.81
N LYS A 202 23.25 26.88 -8.86
CA LYS A 202 21.82 27.20 -9.08
C LYS A 202 21.41 27.46 -10.54
N SER A 203 22.32 27.30 -11.51
CA SER A 203 21.97 27.26 -12.93
C SER A 203 21.18 25.98 -13.30
N LEU A 204 20.50 26.00 -14.44
CA LEU A 204 19.90 24.77 -15.01
C LEU A 204 20.96 23.71 -15.36
N GLU A 205 22.20 24.12 -15.61
CA GLU A 205 23.35 23.24 -15.84
C GLU A 205 23.74 22.48 -14.56
N ALA A 206 23.77 23.17 -13.42
CA ALA A 206 23.96 22.56 -12.11
C ALA A 206 22.83 21.57 -11.76
N GLU A 207 21.58 21.91 -12.10
CA GLU A 207 20.44 21.00 -11.97
C GLU A 207 20.64 19.74 -12.83
N LYS A 208 21.00 19.91 -14.11
CA LYS A 208 21.21 18.81 -15.06
C LYS A 208 22.34 17.88 -14.62
N ARG A 209 23.45 18.44 -14.12
CA ARG A 209 24.56 17.65 -13.55
C ARG A 209 24.12 16.86 -12.33
N ALA A 210 23.40 17.47 -11.39
CA ALA A 210 22.92 16.77 -10.19
C ALA A 210 22.01 15.58 -10.54
N LEU A 211 21.16 15.73 -11.57
CA LEU A 211 20.33 14.65 -12.08
C LEU A 211 21.16 13.57 -12.79
N ALA A 212 22.22 13.95 -13.52
CA ALA A 212 23.15 13.01 -14.14
C ALA A 212 23.89 12.16 -13.09
N VAL A 213 24.39 12.79 -12.01
CA VAL A 213 25.04 12.08 -10.90
C VAL A 213 24.09 11.09 -10.22
N LEU A 214 22.83 11.50 -9.97
CA LEU A 214 21.81 10.61 -9.40
C LEU A 214 21.43 9.48 -10.36
N HIS A 215 21.33 9.78 -11.66
CA HIS A 215 21.05 8.78 -12.69
C HIS A 215 22.15 7.73 -12.74
N GLU A 216 23.42 8.15 -12.77
CA GLU A 216 24.56 7.24 -12.81
C GLU A 216 24.65 6.42 -11.52
N LEU A 217 24.51 7.05 -10.35
CA LEU A 217 24.50 6.34 -9.07
C LEU A 217 23.41 5.26 -9.01
N LEU A 218 22.18 5.58 -9.39
CA LEU A 218 21.10 4.59 -9.43
C LEU A 218 21.36 3.54 -10.52
N SER A 219 22.03 3.89 -11.60
CA SER A 219 22.44 2.95 -12.63
C SER A 219 23.49 1.94 -12.16
N LEU A 220 24.38 2.31 -11.23
CA LEU A 220 25.30 1.38 -10.58
C LEU A 220 24.60 0.37 -9.67
N MET A 221 23.44 0.75 -9.11
CA MET A 221 22.65 -0.11 -8.24
C MET A 221 21.89 -1.16 -9.07
N PRO A 222 22.05 -2.47 -8.80
CA PRO A 222 21.36 -3.50 -9.58
C PRO A 222 19.84 -3.37 -9.60
N MET A 223 19.26 -2.79 -8.54
CA MET A 223 17.82 -2.55 -8.41
C MET A 223 17.36 -1.20 -8.98
N LYS A 224 18.27 -0.37 -9.51
CA LYS A 224 17.96 0.96 -10.06
C LYS A 224 17.16 1.84 -9.11
N LYS A 225 17.39 1.69 -7.79
CA LYS A 225 16.67 2.39 -6.72
C LYS A 225 17.55 2.61 -5.49
N ALA A 226 17.26 3.66 -4.73
CA ALA A 226 17.93 3.96 -3.46
C ALA A 226 16.95 4.55 -2.43
N VAL A 227 17.19 4.25 -1.16
CA VAL A 227 16.47 4.88 -0.05
C VAL A 227 17.07 6.25 0.24
N VAL A 228 16.21 7.27 0.35
CA VAL A 228 16.60 8.66 0.57
C VAL A 228 17.48 8.84 1.80
N GLY A 229 17.15 8.17 2.91
CA GLY A 229 17.96 8.21 4.12
C GLY A 229 19.43 7.80 3.91
N ARG A 230 19.68 6.83 3.02
CA ARG A 230 21.04 6.39 2.66
C ARG A 230 21.73 7.35 1.70
N LEU A 231 21.00 7.89 0.73
CA LEU A 231 21.53 8.92 -0.19
C LEU A 231 21.96 10.18 0.57
N ASN A 232 21.22 10.56 1.62
CA ASN A 232 21.57 11.70 2.47
C ASN A 232 22.94 11.54 3.14
N LEU A 233 23.43 10.31 3.36
CA LEU A 233 24.74 10.06 3.96
C LEU A 233 25.88 10.51 3.05
N ILE A 234 25.72 10.36 1.73
CA ILE A 234 26.75 10.66 0.71
C ILE A 234 26.43 11.90 -0.13
N GLN A 235 25.39 12.65 0.25
CA GLN A 235 24.93 13.83 -0.49
C GLN A 235 26.04 14.85 -0.72
N LYS A 236 26.84 15.14 0.31
CA LYS A 236 27.92 16.13 0.26
C LYS A 236 29.08 15.65 -0.61
N GLU A 237 29.43 14.37 -0.47
CA GLU A 237 30.46 13.71 -1.28
C GLU A 237 30.11 13.73 -2.75
N LEU A 238 28.85 13.48 -3.11
CA LEU A 238 28.38 13.54 -4.51
C LEU A 238 28.06 14.96 -5.00
N GLN A 239 28.32 15.98 -4.17
CA GLN A 239 28.10 17.39 -4.53
C GLN A 239 26.64 17.69 -4.93
N LEU A 240 25.69 16.97 -4.31
CA LEU A 240 24.27 17.13 -4.58
C LEU A 240 23.69 18.33 -3.78
N PRO A 241 22.73 19.08 -4.34
CA PRO A 241 22.11 20.20 -3.64
C PRO A 241 21.43 19.78 -2.33
N ALA A 242 21.39 20.67 -1.34
CA ALA A 242 20.71 20.45 -0.06
C ALA A 242 19.27 19.91 -0.21
N LYS A 243 18.56 20.42 -1.23
CA LYS A 243 17.17 20.07 -1.57
C LYS A 243 17.07 19.19 -2.83
N TYR A 244 18.02 18.28 -3.06
CA TYR A 244 18.01 17.43 -4.26
C TYR A 244 16.71 16.61 -4.44
N LEU A 245 16.00 16.26 -3.36
CA LEU A 245 14.70 15.59 -3.47
C LEU A 245 13.61 16.44 -4.12
N HIS A 246 13.63 17.75 -3.85
CA HIS A 246 12.75 18.69 -4.53
C HIS A 246 13.10 18.71 -6.01
N LEU A 247 14.40 18.75 -6.34
CA LEU A 247 14.90 18.68 -7.71
C LEU A 247 14.40 17.41 -8.40
N VAL A 248 14.60 16.23 -7.81
CA VAL A 248 14.09 14.94 -8.33
C VAL A 248 12.58 14.98 -8.59
N GLY A 249 11.81 15.64 -7.72
CA GLY A 249 10.36 15.84 -7.88
C GLY A 249 9.96 16.72 -9.07
N LEU A 250 10.83 17.63 -9.51
CA LEU A 250 10.63 18.47 -10.70
C LEU A 250 10.84 17.70 -12.02
N TYR A 251 11.52 16.55 -11.97
CA TYR A 251 11.85 15.72 -13.12
C TYR A 251 11.22 14.30 -13.03
N PRO A 252 9.88 14.19 -12.90
CA PRO A 252 9.17 12.93 -12.67
C PRO A 252 9.20 11.97 -13.87
N TRP A 253 9.73 12.37 -15.02
CA TRP A 253 9.93 11.49 -16.19
C TRP A 253 11.25 10.71 -16.13
N ILE A 254 12.25 11.20 -15.39
CA ILE A 254 13.53 10.50 -15.18
C ILE A 254 13.41 9.61 -13.93
N PHE A 255 12.88 10.17 -12.85
CA PHE A 255 12.81 9.51 -11.55
C PHE A 255 11.38 9.28 -11.09
N TYR A 256 11.20 8.27 -10.25
CA TYR A 256 9.98 8.05 -9.49
C TYR A 256 10.32 8.03 -7.99
N VAL A 257 9.63 8.83 -7.19
CA VAL A 257 9.83 8.87 -5.74
C VAL A 257 8.64 8.18 -5.08
N SER A 258 8.90 7.02 -4.48
CA SER A 258 7.92 6.31 -3.64
C SER A 258 7.92 6.90 -2.23
N LYS A 259 6.72 7.28 -1.76
CA LYS A 259 6.45 7.75 -0.39
C LYS A 259 5.74 6.71 0.46
N VAL A 260 5.73 5.45 0.01
CA VAL A 260 5.03 4.33 0.68
C VAL A 260 5.54 4.11 2.11
N ILE A 261 6.82 4.41 2.36
CA ILE A 261 7.41 4.40 3.70
C ILE A 261 7.59 5.88 4.10
N PRO A 262 6.74 6.44 4.98
CA PRO A 262 6.73 7.87 5.28
C PRO A 262 8.07 8.40 5.79
N GLU A 263 8.80 7.57 6.54
CA GLU A 263 10.09 7.92 7.13
C GLU A 263 11.27 7.71 6.17
N ASN A 264 11.08 6.95 5.07
CA ASN A 264 12.15 6.51 4.17
C ASN A 264 11.66 6.45 2.73
N ASN A 265 11.51 7.62 2.11
CA ASN A 265 11.23 7.72 0.67
C ASN A 265 12.24 6.91 -0.15
N THR A 266 11.81 6.31 -1.26
CA THR A 266 12.69 5.55 -2.16
C THR A 266 12.64 6.14 -3.55
N ILE A 267 13.81 6.46 -4.12
CA ILE A 267 13.95 6.97 -5.48
C ILE A 267 14.21 5.80 -6.43
N PHE A 268 13.52 5.75 -7.55
CA PHE A 268 13.66 4.77 -8.62
C PHE A 268 14.03 5.47 -9.92
N LEU A 269 14.92 4.86 -10.70
CA LEU A 269 15.25 5.29 -12.05
C LEU A 269 14.25 4.66 -13.04
N ARG A 270 13.41 5.47 -13.69
CA ARG A 270 12.25 4.96 -14.46
C ARG A 270 12.63 4.12 -15.68
N GLU A 271 13.67 4.53 -16.41
CA GLU A 271 14.15 3.79 -17.58
C GLU A 271 14.62 2.36 -17.23
N GLY A 272 15.01 2.13 -15.98
CA GLY A 272 15.36 0.81 -15.47
C GLY A 272 14.17 -0.16 -15.42
N PHE A 273 12.93 0.32 -15.54
CA PHE A 273 11.72 -0.48 -15.35
C PHE A 273 10.78 -0.48 -16.57
N ASP A 274 10.15 -1.62 -16.82
CA ASP A 274 8.94 -1.74 -17.64
C ASP A 274 7.79 -2.22 -16.74
N ARG A 275 6.80 -1.34 -16.56
CA ARG A 275 5.68 -1.48 -15.61
C ARG A 275 6.14 -1.71 -14.16
N SER A 276 6.38 -2.97 -13.80
CA SER A 276 6.74 -3.43 -12.46
C SER A 276 7.95 -4.38 -12.46
N ARG A 277 8.61 -4.54 -13.61
CA ARG A 277 9.78 -5.40 -13.81
C ARG A 277 10.98 -4.58 -14.24
N LEU A 278 12.16 -5.01 -13.81
CA LEU A 278 13.43 -4.40 -14.21
C LEU A 278 13.74 -4.82 -15.66
N ARG A 279 14.08 -3.86 -16.54
CA ARG A 279 14.23 -4.08 -18.00
C ARG A 279 15.44 -4.93 -18.38
N VAL A 280 16.59 -4.59 -17.80
CA VAL A 280 17.81 -5.40 -17.89
C VAL A 280 18.04 -5.91 -16.49
N PRO A 281 17.47 -7.07 -16.16
CA PRO A 281 17.79 -7.68 -14.90
C PRO A 281 19.24 -8.15 -14.93
N ASN A 282 20.08 -7.59 -14.07
CA ASN A 282 21.38 -8.20 -13.80
C ASN A 282 21.15 -9.63 -13.25
N ARG A 283 22.09 -10.57 -13.45
CA ARG A 283 22.01 -11.95 -12.91
C ARG A 283 21.70 -11.96 -11.41
N LEU A 284 22.19 -10.95 -10.68
CA LEU A 284 21.90 -10.69 -9.26
C LEU A 284 20.49 -10.18 -8.95
N ALA A 285 19.89 -9.42 -9.88
CA ALA A 285 18.55 -8.88 -9.75
C ALA A 285 17.45 -9.95 -9.95
N MET A 286 17.79 -11.03 -10.67
CA MET A 286 16.92 -12.16 -11.00
C MET A 286 17.26 -13.43 -10.24
N SER A 287 18.01 -13.35 -9.13
CA SER A 287 18.11 -14.53 -8.27
C SER A 287 16.68 -15.01 -7.97
N PRO A 288 16.32 -16.27 -8.27
CA PRO A 288 14.99 -16.82 -8.02
C PRO A 288 14.51 -16.54 -6.59
N LEU A 289 15.48 -16.33 -5.71
CA LEU A 289 15.43 -16.03 -4.29
C LEU A 289 14.98 -14.62 -3.95
N ARG A 290 15.42 -13.58 -4.65
CA ARG A 290 14.86 -12.22 -4.43
C ARG A 290 13.52 -12.05 -5.11
N VAL A 291 13.24 -12.78 -6.20
CA VAL A 291 11.87 -12.89 -6.73
C VAL A 291 10.98 -13.67 -5.74
N ALA A 292 11.52 -14.71 -5.09
CA ALA A 292 10.84 -15.46 -4.03
C ALA A 292 10.67 -14.61 -2.78
N ALA A 293 11.67 -13.84 -2.33
CA ALA A 293 11.62 -12.93 -1.18
C ALA A 293 10.71 -11.73 -1.45
N GLN A 294 10.77 -11.14 -2.65
CA GLN A 294 9.81 -10.13 -3.08
C GLN A 294 8.40 -10.72 -3.20
N ARG A 295 8.24 -11.97 -3.64
CA ARG A 295 6.96 -12.67 -3.59
C ARG A 295 6.52 -12.93 -2.16
N PHE A 296 7.41 -13.36 -1.25
CA PHE A 296 7.17 -13.68 0.15
C PHE A 296 6.79 -12.42 0.95
N LEU A 297 7.53 -11.33 0.78
CA LEU A 297 7.25 -10.00 1.34
C LEU A 297 6.01 -9.36 0.70
N ARG A 298 5.76 -9.60 -0.60
CA ARG A 298 4.50 -9.23 -1.27
C ARG A 298 3.34 -10.06 -0.72
N THR A 299 3.44 -11.38 -0.52
CA THR A 299 2.33 -12.19 -0.01
C THR A 299 2.07 -11.99 1.48
N GLY A 300 3.09 -11.64 2.28
CA GLY A 300 2.97 -11.50 3.73
C GLY A 300 2.48 -10.15 4.25
N SER A 301 2.55 -9.06 3.48
CA SER A 301 2.03 -7.75 3.94
C SER A 301 1.67 -6.77 2.81
N LEU A 302 2.23 -6.91 1.59
CA LEU A 302 2.12 -5.90 0.52
C LEU A 302 1.20 -6.26 -0.68
N MET A 303 0.65 -7.47 -0.80
CA MET A 303 -0.26 -7.82 -1.90
C MET A 303 -1.70 -7.41 -1.64
N GLN A 304 -2.10 -7.30 -0.37
CA GLN A 304 -3.32 -6.59 -0.01
C GLN A 304 -3.07 -5.08 -0.10
N THR A 305 -2.03 -4.57 0.56
CA THR A 305 -1.83 -3.11 0.66
C THR A 305 -1.27 -2.39 -0.58
N VAL A 306 -0.51 -3.01 -1.50
CA VAL A 306 -0.03 -2.31 -2.73
C VAL A 306 -1.12 -2.21 -3.78
N GLU A 307 -1.99 -3.21 -3.96
CA GLU A 307 -3.13 -3.04 -4.86
C GLU A 307 -4.18 -2.09 -4.26
N GLU A 308 -4.34 -2.09 -2.93
CA GLU A 308 -5.21 -1.16 -2.23
C GLU A 308 -4.65 0.28 -2.29
N ASN A 309 -3.40 0.51 -1.88
CA ASN A 309 -2.79 1.85 -1.86
C ASN A 309 -2.36 2.35 -3.26
N ALA A 310 -2.15 1.47 -4.25
CA ALA A 310 -1.92 1.91 -5.64
C ALA A 310 -3.16 2.58 -6.24
N VAL A 311 -4.36 2.34 -5.73
CA VAL A 311 -5.55 3.01 -6.27
C VAL A 311 -5.52 4.51 -6.01
N GLU A 312 -5.02 4.95 -4.85
CA GLU A 312 -4.85 6.39 -4.58
C GLU A 312 -3.87 7.07 -5.57
N PHE A 313 -2.85 6.34 -6.04
CA PHE A 313 -1.87 6.80 -7.03
C PHE A 313 -2.30 6.61 -8.49
N LEU A 314 -3.30 5.77 -8.75
CA LEU A 314 -3.85 5.54 -10.08
C LEU A 314 -4.94 6.56 -10.43
N ILE A 315 -5.59 7.17 -9.42
CA ILE A 315 -6.66 8.15 -9.63
C ILE A 315 -6.03 9.51 -9.96
N PRO A 316 -6.15 10.01 -11.20
CA PRO A 316 -5.64 11.32 -11.54
C PRO A 316 -6.37 12.38 -10.71
N PRO A 317 -5.71 13.50 -10.35
CA PRO A 317 -6.33 14.60 -9.59
C PRO A 317 -7.65 15.09 -10.20
N THR A 318 -7.79 15.00 -11.53
CA THR A 318 -8.98 15.38 -12.29
C THR A 318 -10.20 14.47 -12.09
N HIS A 319 -10.04 13.32 -11.41
CA HIS A 319 -11.10 12.35 -11.16
C HIS A 319 -11.48 12.25 -9.67
N ARG A 320 -10.89 13.09 -8.80
CA ARG A 320 -11.27 13.17 -7.38
C ARG A 320 -12.66 13.78 -7.23
N VAL A 321 -13.51 13.11 -6.47
CA VAL A 321 -14.88 13.54 -6.19
C VAL A 321 -14.96 13.88 -4.71
N LYS A 322 -14.75 15.16 -4.38
CA LYS A 322 -14.68 15.64 -2.99
C LYS A 322 -15.88 15.21 -2.13
N VAL A 323 -17.08 15.23 -2.70
CA VAL A 323 -18.30 14.81 -2.00
C VAL A 323 -18.27 13.34 -1.60
N LEU A 324 -17.72 12.44 -2.42
CA LEU A 324 -17.60 11.02 -2.08
C LEU A 324 -16.42 10.74 -1.15
N ASP A 325 -15.34 11.52 -1.23
CA ASP A 325 -14.26 11.48 -0.24
C ASP A 325 -14.76 11.87 1.16
N GLN A 326 -15.67 12.85 1.23
CA GLN A 326 -16.29 13.24 2.48
C GLN A 326 -17.15 12.11 3.07
N VAL A 327 -17.96 11.45 2.23
CA VAL A 327 -18.75 10.26 2.65
C VAL A 327 -17.83 9.17 3.19
N ALA A 328 -16.70 8.91 2.51
CA ALA A 328 -15.69 7.94 2.97
C ALA A 328 -15.13 8.28 4.36
N LEU A 329 -14.78 9.55 4.60
CA LEU A 329 -14.28 10.03 5.89
C LEU A 329 -15.33 9.92 7.00
N GLU A 330 -16.58 10.30 6.71
CA GLU A 330 -17.71 10.16 7.62
C GLU A 330 -17.93 8.71 8.04
N ASP A 331 -17.84 7.79 7.09
CA ASP A 331 -17.94 6.36 7.36
C ASP A 331 -16.87 5.83 8.29
N ARG A 332 -15.63 6.27 8.08
CA ARG A 332 -14.53 5.86 8.95
C ARG A 332 -14.73 6.36 10.38
N ARG A 333 -15.31 7.54 10.55
CA ARG A 333 -15.63 8.10 11.87
C ARG A 333 -16.80 7.36 12.53
N ILE A 334 -17.86 7.07 11.78
CA ILE A 334 -19.00 6.27 12.26
C ILE A 334 -18.53 4.88 12.71
N GLU A 335 -17.67 4.23 11.92
CA GLU A 335 -17.14 2.91 12.26
C GLU A 335 -16.35 2.93 13.58
N ALA A 336 -15.50 3.95 13.79
CA ALA A 336 -14.77 4.12 15.05
C ALA A 336 -15.72 4.34 16.25
N VAL A 337 -16.80 5.11 16.04
CA VAL A 337 -17.84 5.32 17.06
C VAL A 337 -18.58 4.01 17.36
N LYS A 338 -19.03 3.29 16.33
CA LYS A 338 -19.75 2.01 16.49
C LYS A 338 -18.92 0.95 17.22
N GLN A 339 -17.61 0.91 16.97
CA GLN A 339 -16.71 0.01 17.70
C GLN A 339 -16.72 0.30 19.20
N LEU A 340 -16.60 1.57 19.61
CA LEU A 340 -16.68 1.94 21.01
C LEU A 340 -18.08 1.74 21.60
N VAL A 341 -19.15 2.07 20.84
CA VAL A 341 -20.54 1.81 21.27
C VAL A 341 -20.76 0.32 21.54
N SER A 342 -20.25 -0.55 20.67
CA SER A 342 -20.38 -2.01 20.85
C SER A 342 -19.64 -2.49 22.11
N LEU A 343 -18.42 -1.98 22.36
CA LEU A 343 -17.65 -2.31 23.56
C LEU A 343 -18.34 -1.88 24.85
N VAL A 344 -18.99 -0.72 24.85
CA VAL A 344 -19.76 -0.22 26.01
C VAL A 344 -21.04 -1.04 26.20
N ALA A 345 -21.75 -1.34 25.12
CA ALA A 345 -22.99 -2.12 25.15
C ALA A 345 -22.79 -3.59 25.53
N GLU A 346 -21.59 -4.14 25.35
CA GLU A 346 -21.22 -5.49 25.79
C GLU A 346 -20.97 -5.59 27.31
N GLN A 347 -20.81 -4.45 28.01
CA GLN A 347 -20.66 -4.45 29.48
C GLN A 347 -22.02 -4.58 30.16
N GLU A 348 -22.11 -5.38 31.23
CA GLU A 348 -23.36 -5.58 31.99
C GLU A 348 -23.94 -4.28 32.55
N ALA A 349 -23.06 -3.35 32.95
CA ALA A 349 -23.45 -2.04 33.47
C ALA A 349 -23.68 -0.98 32.37
N GLN A 350 -23.48 -1.32 31.09
CA GLN A 350 -23.44 -0.37 29.96
C GLN A 350 -22.43 0.77 30.16
N VAL A 351 -21.39 0.50 30.95
CA VAL A 351 -20.32 1.42 31.32
C VAL A 351 -18.99 0.75 31.00
N LEU A 352 -18.14 1.40 30.19
CA LEU A 352 -16.79 0.91 29.93
C LEU A 352 -15.79 1.54 30.91
N MET A 353 -15.23 0.71 31.78
CA MET A 353 -14.16 1.12 32.70
C MET A 353 -12.79 1.05 32.02
N LEU A 354 -12.07 2.17 32.00
CA LEU A 354 -10.69 2.27 31.51
C LEU A 354 -9.71 2.54 32.65
N LYS A 355 -8.79 1.59 32.88
CA LYS A 355 -7.72 1.68 33.87
C LYS A 355 -6.47 2.32 33.26
N LYS A 356 -5.55 2.82 34.11
CA LYS A 356 -4.28 3.45 33.66
C LYS A 356 -3.37 2.53 32.85
N ARG A 357 -3.53 1.20 32.95
CA ARG A 357 -2.65 0.20 32.31
C ARG A 357 -3.17 -0.31 30.97
N ASP A 358 -4.33 0.14 30.52
CA ASP A 358 -4.96 -0.37 29.31
C ASP A 358 -4.26 0.19 28.07
N THR A 359 -3.85 -0.70 27.15
CA THR A 359 -3.09 -0.37 25.95
C THR A 359 -3.84 0.56 24.98
N ASN A 360 -5.16 0.50 24.96
CA ASN A 360 -6.00 1.30 24.06
C ASN A 360 -6.64 2.52 24.73
N ARG A 361 -6.32 2.79 26.02
CA ARG A 361 -6.95 3.83 26.84
C ARG A 361 -7.03 5.18 26.13
N ASP A 362 -5.89 5.69 25.67
CA ASP A 362 -5.80 7.04 25.10
C ASP A 362 -6.53 7.15 23.75
N THR A 363 -6.60 6.05 23.00
CA THR A 363 -7.34 6.01 21.73
C THR A 363 -8.84 6.04 21.98
N LEU A 364 -9.34 5.23 22.91
CA LEU A 364 -10.76 5.17 23.25
C LEU A 364 -11.24 6.46 23.91
N LEU A 365 -10.45 7.02 24.83
CA LEU A 365 -10.71 8.34 25.42
C LEU A 365 -10.67 9.45 24.36
N GLY A 366 -9.73 9.39 23.41
CA GLY A 366 -9.66 10.35 22.31
C GLY A 366 -10.90 10.32 21.41
N VAL A 367 -11.51 9.14 21.20
CA VAL A 367 -12.78 9.03 20.46
C VAL A 367 -13.94 9.54 21.31
N ALA A 368 -14.04 9.12 22.57
CA ALA A 368 -15.13 9.52 23.47
C ALA A 368 -15.17 11.03 23.70
N THR A 369 -14.03 11.64 24.00
CA THR A 369 -13.90 13.09 24.22
C THR A 369 -14.20 13.92 22.96
N LYS A 370 -13.96 13.35 21.77
CA LYS A 370 -14.23 14.02 20.50
C LYS A 370 -15.72 14.06 20.15
N TYR A 371 -16.53 13.13 20.67
CA TYR A 371 -17.95 13.01 20.36
C TYR A 371 -18.81 13.01 21.63
N PRO A 372 -18.92 14.15 22.34
CA PRO A 372 -19.67 14.25 23.59
C PRO A 372 -21.19 14.06 23.42
N GLY A 373 -21.74 14.29 22.23
CA GLY A 373 -23.13 13.93 21.91
C GLY A 373 -23.43 12.43 21.86
N VAL A 374 -22.37 11.59 21.88
CA VAL A 374 -22.43 10.14 21.79
C VAL A 374 -22.01 9.48 23.10
N PHE A 375 -20.94 10.00 23.71
CA PHE A 375 -20.32 9.43 24.91
C PHE A 375 -20.29 10.42 26.07
N GLN A 376 -20.54 9.94 27.28
CA GLN A 376 -20.30 10.67 28.53
C GLN A 376 -19.07 10.07 29.21
N VAL A 377 -18.14 10.92 29.64
CA VAL A 377 -16.88 10.47 30.25
C VAL A 377 -16.84 10.95 31.69
N HIS A 378 -16.76 10.02 32.63
CA HIS A 378 -16.78 10.28 34.06
C HIS A 378 -15.44 9.90 34.71
N ASP A 379 -15.06 10.65 35.72
CA ASP A 379 -13.94 10.31 36.61
C ASP A 379 -14.43 9.48 37.79
N GLU A 380 -13.57 8.57 38.26
CA GLU A 380 -13.82 7.84 39.50
C GLU A 380 -13.85 8.80 40.71
N GLN A 381 -14.99 8.86 41.39
CA GLN A 381 -15.17 9.61 42.63
C GLN A 381 -15.26 8.63 43.81
N ASP A 382 -14.50 8.89 44.88
CA ASP A 382 -14.71 8.22 46.17
C ASP A 382 -16.11 8.55 46.72
N GLY A 383 -16.65 7.74 47.64
CA GLY A 383 -17.92 8.00 48.35
C GLY A 383 -17.98 9.31 49.17
N LEU A 384 -16.93 10.13 49.10
CA LEU A 384 -16.76 11.48 49.67
C LEU A 384 -16.56 12.57 48.60
N GLY A 385 -16.75 12.27 47.30
CA GLY A 385 -16.67 13.23 46.19
C GLY A 385 -15.25 13.64 45.79
N LYS A 386 -14.22 12.91 46.24
CA LYS A 386 -12.81 13.21 45.92
C LYS A 386 -12.34 12.39 44.71
N PHE A 387 -11.69 13.05 43.74
CA PHE A 387 -11.20 12.41 42.51
C PHE A 387 -10.10 11.38 42.80
N ILE A 388 -10.37 10.10 42.51
CA ILE A 388 -9.36 9.03 42.61
C ILE A 388 -8.55 9.02 41.31
N SER A 389 -7.22 9.15 41.42
CA SER A 389 -6.41 9.36 40.22
C SER A 389 -6.27 8.08 39.36
N GLY A 390 -7.02 8.01 38.26
CA GLY A 390 -6.60 7.27 37.07
C GLY A 390 -7.61 6.40 36.35
N THR A 391 -8.76 6.08 36.93
CA THR A 391 -9.81 5.31 36.25
C THR A 391 -10.79 6.26 35.58
N LYS A 392 -11.16 5.99 34.33
CA LYS A 392 -12.15 6.75 33.58
C LYS A 392 -13.28 5.80 33.19
N TYR A 393 -14.52 6.28 33.27
CA TYR A 393 -15.70 5.54 32.84
C TYR A 393 -16.26 6.21 31.58
N ILE A 394 -16.66 5.40 30.61
CA ILE A 394 -17.30 5.85 29.37
C ILE A 394 -18.69 5.24 29.29
N ASP A 395 -19.69 6.11 29.22
CA ASP A 395 -21.11 5.78 29.11
C ASP A 395 -21.66 6.24 27.77
N LEU A 396 -22.76 5.62 27.33
CA LEU A 396 -23.51 6.10 26.17
C LEU A 396 -24.50 7.17 26.59
N THR A 397 -24.68 8.20 25.76
CA THR A 397 -25.81 9.11 25.94
C THR A 397 -27.14 8.37 25.78
N PRO A 398 -28.23 8.76 26.46
CA PRO A 398 -29.54 8.12 26.32
C PRO A 398 -30.04 8.07 24.86
N GLU A 399 -29.72 9.12 24.08
CA GLU A 399 -30.04 9.18 22.66
C GLU A 399 -29.23 8.16 21.84
N MET A 400 -27.96 7.94 22.18
CA MET A 400 -27.12 6.95 21.52
C MET A 400 -27.53 5.52 21.90
N ASP A 401 -27.81 5.25 23.16
CA ASP A 401 -28.34 3.95 23.59
C ASP A 401 -29.66 3.60 22.87
N LYS A 402 -30.57 4.58 22.74
CA LYS A 402 -31.78 4.42 21.92
C LYS A 402 -31.46 4.15 20.45
N LEU A 403 -30.54 4.92 19.85
CA LEU A 403 -30.17 4.76 18.45
C LEU A 403 -29.49 3.39 18.17
N TYR A 404 -28.68 2.89 19.10
CA TYR A 404 -28.07 1.56 19.02
C TYR A 404 -29.14 0.45 19.05
N ARG A 405 -30.16 0.57 19.92
CA ARG A 405 -31.30 -0.36 19.92
C ARG A 405 -32.15 -0.26 18.64
N ASP A 406 -32.33 0.95 18.11
CA ASP A 406 -33.00 1.17 16.82
C ASP A 406 -32.25 0.45 15.69
N GLU A 407 -30.91 0.53 15.67
CA GLU A 407 -30.06 -0.19 14.72
C GLU A 407 -30.24 -1.71 14.81
N LEU A 408 -30.17 -2.27 16.01
CA LEU A 408 -30.36 -3.71 16.21
C LEU A 408 -31.76 -4.17 15.75
N ARG A 409 -32.79 -3.34 15.95
CA ARG A 409 -34.15 -3.62 15.46
C ARG A 409 -34.22 -3.59 13.94
N VAL A 410 -33.59 -2.60 13.30
CA VAL A 410 -33.53 -2.52 11.82
C VAL A 410 -32.87 -3.77 11.25
N ILE A 411 -31.73 -4.19 11.82
CA ILE A 411 -31.02 -5.40 11.40
C ILE A 411 -31.91 -6.65 11.56
N LYS A 412 -32.62 -6.78 12.69
CA LYS A 412 -33.51 -7.93 12.95
C LYS A 412 -34.77 -7.93 12.09
N SER A 413 -35.32 -6.76 11.79
CA SER A 413 -36.53 -6.59 10.96
C SER A 413 -36.29 -6.71 9.47
N ARG A 414 -35.02 -6.84 9.06
CA ARG A 414 -34.64 -6.99 7.66
C ARG A 414 -35.24 -8.28 7.11
N ASP A 415 -35.85 -8.17 5.93
CA ASP A 415 -36.41 -9.31 5.23
C ASP A 415 -35.32 -10.38 5.01
N GLU A 416 -35.48 -11.52 5.66
CA GLU A 416 -34.57 -12.66 5.60
C GLU A 416 -34.44 -13.16 4.16
N LEU A 417 -35.51 -13.07 3.35
CA LEU A 417 -35.50 -13.47 1.95
C LEU A 417 -34.60 -12.57 1.10
N LEU A 418 -34.48 -11.27 1.42
CA LEU A 418 -33.50 -10.39 0.77
C LEU A 418 -32.07 -10.87 1.03
N SER A 419 -31.76 -11.23 2.28
CA SER A 419 -30.44 -11.77 2.67
C SER A 419 -30.14 -13.07 1.93
N VAL A 420 -31.11 -13.99 1.88
CA VAL A 420 -31.03 -15.25 1.11
C VAL A 420 -30.76 -14.95 -0.36
N ASN A 421 -31.49 -14.03 -0.98
CA ASN A 421 -31.33 -13.70 -2.40
C ASN A 421 -29.99 -13.02 -2.71
N ILE A 422 -29.45 -12.21 -1.80
CA ILE A 422 -28.09 -11.65 -1.93
C ILE A 422 -27.06 -12.77 -1.97
N VAL A 423 -27.13 -13.72 -1.03
CA VAL A 423 -26.19 -14.85 -0.97
C VAL A 423 -26.34 -15.73 -2.22
N ARG A 424 -27.58 -16.03 -2.65
CA ARG A 424 -27.84 -16.77 -3.90
C ARG A 424 -27.22 -16.07 -5.10
N LYS A 425 -27.43 -14.77 -5.25
CA LYS A 425 -26.82 -13.99 -6.35
C LYS A 425 -25.30 -13.98 -6.32
N LEU A 426 -24.68 -13.90 -5.13
CA LEU A 426 -23.22 -14.00 -5.00
C LEU A 426 -22.71 -15.36 -5.46
N LEU A 427 -23.37 -16.45 -5.04
CA LEU A 427 -23.03 -17.80 -5.46
C LEU A 427 -23.27 -18.00 -6.96
N MET A 428 -24.37 -17.50 -7.51
CA MET A 428 -24.67 -17.60 -8.95
C MET A 428 -23.63 -16.91 -9.84
N MET A 429 -22.96 -15.87 -9.33
CA MET A 429 -21.84 -15.22 -10.04
C MET A 429 -20.49 -15.94 -9.85
N ALA A 430 -20.37 -16.80 -8.84
CA ALA A 430 -19.14 -17.51 -8.55
C ALA A 430 -18.89 -18.62 -9.59
N VAL A 431 -17.63 -18.80 -10.00
CA VAL A 431 -17.23 -19.73 -11.07
C VAL A 431 -17.73 -21.16 -10.80
N GLU A 432 -17.56 -21.64 -9.57
CA GLU A 432 -17.96 -22.99 -9.14
C GLU A 432 -19.32 -22.99 -8.43
N GLN A 433 -20.03 -21.86 -8.41
CA GLN A 433 -21.21 -21.63 -7.57
C GLN A 433 -20.96 -21.88 -6.08
N GLU A 434 -19.70 -21.70 -5.68
CA GLU A 434 -19.19 -21.97 -4.35
C GLU A 434 -18.34 -20.78 -3.89
N ILE A 435 -18.53 -20.38 -2.62
CA ILE A 435 -17.70 -19.37 -1.96
C ILE A 435 -17.41 -19.88 -0.55
N SER A 436 -16.19 -19.65 -0.04
CA SER A 436 -15.84 -19.95 1.34
C SER A 436 -16.80 -19.26 2.32
N LEU A 437 -17.35 -20.02 3.25
CA LEU A 437 -18.28 -19.51 4.26
C LEU A 437 -17.60 -18.46 5.15
N THR A 438 -16.32 -18.66 5.46
CA THR A 438 -15.47 -17.68 6.15
C THR A 438 -15.42 -16.36 5.38
N LYS A 439 -15.23 -16.38 4.06
CA LYS A 439 -15.21 -15.14 3.27
C LYS A 439 -16.55 -14.41 3.27
N ILE A 440 -17.66 -15.12 3.14
CA ILE A 440 -18.99 -14.48 3.17
C ILE A 440 -19.27 -13.91 4.56
N SER A 441 -18.93 -14.64 5.63
CA SER A 441 -19.07 -14.17 7.02
C SER A 441 -18.29 -12.87 7.26
N TRP A 442 -17.06 -12.77 6.74
CA TRP A 442 -16.27 -11.52 6.81
C TRP A 442 -16.88 -10.35 6.05
N LEU A 443 -17.70 -10.63 5.03
CA LEU A 443 -18.41 -9.63 4.22
C LEU A 443 -19.86 -9.41 4.69
N ALA A 444 -20.32 -10.17 5.69
CA ALA A 444 -21.72 -10.21 6.09
C ALA A 444 -22.23 -8.82 6.48
N ALA A 445 -21.46 -8.08 7.28
CA ALA A 445 -21.82 -6.72 7.68
C ALA A 445 -21.95 -5.75 6.48
N ASP A 446 -21.10 -5.87 5.45
CA ASP A 446 -21.13 -4.97 4.29
C ASP A 446 -22.34 -5.25 3.37
N PHE A 447 -22.72 -6.52 3.22
CA PHE A 447 -23.96 -6.93 2.52
C PHE A 447 -25.20 -6.78 3.40
N GLY A 448 -25.01 -6.53 4.70
CA GLY A 448 -26.03 -6.54 5.75
C GLY A 448 -26.75 -7.89 5.86
N LEU A 449 -25.97 -8.96 5.79
CA LEU A 449 -26.38 -10.32 6.13
C LEU A 449 -26.44 -10.47 7.66
N PRO A 450 -27.28 -11.37 8.18
CA PRO A 450 -27.43 -11.57 9.61
C PRO A 450 -26.17 -12.20 10.23
N ARG A 451 -25.95 -11.98 11.54
CA ARG A 451 -24.76 -12.49 12.27
C ARG A 451 -24.73 -14.01 12.37
N ASP A 452 -25.88 -14.66 12.34
CA ASP A 452 -26.03 -16.12 12.33
C ASP A 452 -26.00 -16.70 10.89
N LEU A 453 -25.32 -16.04 9.95
CA LEU A 453 -25.27 -16.49 8.56
C LEU A 453 -24.78 -17.94 8.45
N ASP A 454 -23.67 -18.25 9.10
CA ASP A 454 -22.97 -19.54 9.06
C ASP A 454 -23.64 -20.62 9.91
N THR A 455 -24.26 -20.24 11.02
CA THR A 455 -24.85 -21.15 12.01
C THR A 455 -26.36 -21.31 11.86
N GLY A 456 -27.05 -20.34 11.26
CA GLY A 456 -28.51 -20.27 11.18
C GLY A 456 -29.03 -20.15 9.76
N LEU A 457 -28.73 -19.04 9.06
CA LEU A 457 -29.35 -18.71 7.77
C LEU A 457 -29.13 -19.82 6.73
N VAL A 458 -27.89 -20.28 6.57
CA VAL A 458 -27.58 -21.32 5.56
C VAL A 458 -28.27 -22.65 5.85
N HIS A 459 -28.49 -22.98 7.13
CA HIS A 459 -29.13 -24.23 7.56
C HIS A 459 -30.66 -24.16 7.52
N ARG A 460 -31.27 -22.98 7.69
CA ARG A 460 -32.72 -22.77 7.52
C ARG A 460 -33.19 -22.87 6.07
N TYR A 461 -32.28 -22.68 5.10
CA TYR A 461 -32.59 -22.73 3.67
C TYR A 461 -31.79 -23.82 2.92
N PRO A 462 -31.92 -25.10 3.30
CA PRO A 462 -31.16 -26.20 2.69
C PRO A 462 -31.54 -26.43 1.21
N LYS A 463 -32.74 -26.00 0.81
CA LYS A 463 -33.18 -25.99 -0.60
C LYS A 463 -32.33 -25.08 -1.49
N PHE A 464 -31.68 -24.07 -0.91
CA PHE A 464 -30.89 -23.08 -1.65
C PHE A 464 -29.40 -23.22 -1.39
N PHE A 465 -29.01 -23.73 -0.23
CA PHE A 465 -27.62 -23.77 0.22
C PHE A 465 -27.19 -25.16 0.66
N ASN A 466 -25.97 -25.54 0.26
CA ASN A 466 -25.32 -26.76 0.72
C ASN A 466 -23.95 -26.39 1.30
N VAL A 467 -23.70 -26.72 2.57
CA VAL A 467 -22.42 -26.47 3.25
C VAL A 467 -21.56 -27.73 3.14
N ARG A 468 -20.36 -27.59 2.57
CA ARG A 468 -19.41 -28.69 2.42
C ARG A 468 -18.09 -28.37 3.11
N GLU A 469 -17.52 -29.35 3.80
CA GLU A 469 -16.18 -29.22 4.36
C GLU A 469 -15.11 -29.48 3.31
N THR A 470 -14.07 -28.65 3.30
CA THR A 470 -12.90 -28.80 2.42
C THR A 470 -11.61 -28.67 3.22
N ASN A 471 -10.48 -29.07 2.63
CA ASN A 471 -9.15 -28.91 3.23
C ASN A 471 -8.78 -27.45 3.54
N ARG A 472 -9.56 -26.46 3.07
CA ARG A 472 -9.37 -25.02 3.32
C ARG A 472 -10.48 -24.41 4.18
N GLY A 473 -11.34 -25.23 4.77
CA GLY A 473 -12.49 -24.83 5.59
C GLY A 473 -13.85 -25.00 4.89
N PRO A 474 -14.95 -24.58 5.54
CA PRO A 474 -16.30 -24.75 5.03
C PRO A 474 -16.57 -23.87 3.81
N VAL A 475 -17.16 -24.46 2.78
CA VAL A 475 -17.61 -23.78 1.55
C VAL A 475 -19.12 -23.85 1.44
N LEU A 476 -19.72 -22.73 1.04
CA LEU A 476 -21.14 -22.63 0.75
C LEU A 476 -21.35 -22.81 -0.73
N LYS A 477 -22.14 -23.83 -1.11
CA LYS A 477 -22.52 -24.14 -2.49
C LYS A 477 -23.98 -23.77 -2.74
N LEU A 478 -24.27 -23.27 -3.93
CA LEU A 478 -25.64 -23.09 -4.41
C LEU A 478 -26.28 -24.47 -4.70
N ALA A 479 -27.40 -24.78 -4.06
CA ALA A 479 -28.13 -26.03 -4.28
C ALA A 479 -29.07 -25.96 -5.49
N SER A 480 -29.67 -24.78 -5.75
CA SER A 480 -30.63 -24.59 -6.84
C SER A 480 -30.40 -23.25 -7.55
N TRP A 481 -30.28 -23.28 -8.88
CA TRP A 481 -30.26 -22.09 -9.71
C TRP A 481 -31.64 -21.43 -9.80
N ASP A 482 -31.68 -20.11 -9.82
CA ASP A 482 -32.93 -19.33 -9.89
C ASP A 482 -32.88 -18.35 -11.06
N GLN A 483 -33.72 -18.62 -12.08
CA GLN A 483 -33.74 -17.78 -13.27
C GLN A 483 -34.32 -16.39 -12.99
N ASP A 484 -35.20 -16.23 -11.99
CA ASP A 484 -35.80 -14.93 -11.68
C ASP A 484 -34.78 -13.98 -11.03
N LEU A 485 -33.71 -14.54 -10.46
CA LEU A 485 -32.60 -13.78 -9.88
C LEU A 485 -31.51 -13.41 -10.90
N THR A 486 -31.50 -13.95 -12.12
CA THR A 486 -30.43 -13.71 -13.11
C THR A 486 -30.46 -12.31 -13.72
N VAL A 487 -31.43 -11.47 -13.35
CA VAL A 487 -31.49 -10.08 -13.82
C VAL A 487 -30.59 -9.21 -12.95
N THR A 488 -29.56 -8.64 -13.58
CA THR A 488 -28.65 -7.67 -12.96
C THR A 488 -29.35 -6.35 -12.63
N SER A 489 -28.81 -5.60 -11.68
CA SER A 489 -29.26 -4.24 -11.40
C SER A 489 -29.21 -3.36 -12.65
N ARG A 490 -28.18 -3.54 -13.49
CA ARG A 490 -28.05 -2.84 -14.77
C ARG A 490 -29.22 -3.14 -15.72
N GLU A 491 -29.55 -4.42 -15.92
CA GLU A 491 -30.65 -4.83 -16.78
C GLU A 491 -31.99 -4.32 -16.26
N LYS A 492 -32.20 -4.33 -14.94
CA LYS A 492 -33.37 -3.71 -14.32
C LYS A 492 -33.46 -2.23 -14.66
N THR A 493 -32.37 -1.46 -14.52
CA THR A 493 -32.36 -0.03 -14.86
C THR A 493 -32.67 0.24 -16.35
N LEU A 494 -32.30 -0.67 -17.26
CA LEU A 494 -32.59 -0.54 -18.69
C LEU A 494 -34.07 -0.76 -19.01
N LEU A 495 -34.77 -1.65 -18.28
CA LEU A 495 -36.22 -1.84 -18.46
C LEU A 495 -37.01 -0.55 -18.18
N PHE A 496 -36.50 0.30 -17.30
CA PHE A 496 -37.13 1.57 -16.92
C PHE A 496 -36.60 2.79 -17.69
N SER A 497 -35.59 2.64 -18.56
CA SER A 497 -34.94 3.78 -19.22
C SER A 497 -35.03 3.75 -20.74
N ARG A 498 -35.63 4.81 -21.33
CA ARG A 498 -35.76 5.00 -22.79
C ARG A 498 -34.51 5.57 -23.48
N ALA A 499 -33.46 5.95 -22.73
CA ALA A 499 -32.43 6.88 -23.21
C ALA A 499 -30.97 6.37 -23.20
N PHE A 500 -30.68 5.14 -22.77
CA PHE A 500 -29.30 4.60 -22.72
C PHE A 500 -29.05 3.57 -23.83
N PRO A 501 -27.80 3.46 -24.35
CA PRO A 501 -27.47 2.33 -25.21
C PRO A 501 -27.75 1.04 -24.44
N LYS A 502 -28.56 0.13 -25.01
CA LYS A 502 -28.92 -1.19 -24.43
C LYS A 502 -27.69 -2.01 -24.00
N THR A 503 -26.52 -1.66 -24.52
CA THR A 503 -25.21 -2.27 -24.30
C THR A 503 -24.33 -1.55 -23.26
N GLY A 504 -24.66 -0.33 -22.82
CA GLY A 504 -23.82 0.51 -21.96
C GLY A 504 -24.13 0.48 -20.45
N PHE A 505 -23.29 1.16 -19.66
CA PHE A 505 -23.51 1.49 -18.25
C PHE A 505 -23.98 2.94 -18.11
N HIS A 506 -24.70 3.27 -17.03
CA HIS A 506 -25.00 4.66 -16.73
C HIS A 506 -23.71 5.38 -16.33
N LEU A 507 -23.47 6.55 -16.95
CA LEU A 507 -22.28 7.36 -16.70
C LEU A 507 -22.74 8.70 -16.12
N VAL A 508 -22.43 8.94 -14.85
CA VAL A 508 -22.73 10.22 -14.17
C VAL A 508 -22.03 11.38 -14.86
N GLU A 509 -20.83 11.14 -15.40
CA GLU A 509 -20.05 12.10 -16.17
C GLU A 509 -19.52 11.45 -17.45
N ARG A 510 -19.49 12.22 -18.54
CA ARG A 510 -18.88 11.76 -19.80
C ARG A 510 -17.36 11.67 -19.62
N PRO A 511 -16.74 10.48 -19.75
CA PRO A 511 -15.30 10.35 -19.62
C PRO A 511 -14.63 11.14 -20.76
N ARG A 512 -13.64 11.98 -20.44
CA ARG A 512 -12.82 12.71 -21.44
C ARG A 512 -11.93 11.77 -22.29
N ARG A 513 -11.95 10.47 -22.01
CA ARG A 513 -11.07 9.48 -22.62
C ARG A 513 -11.55 9.03 -24.01
N ARG A 514 -10.63 9.06 -24.99
CA ARG A 514 -10.80 8.46 -26.32
C ARG A 514 -11.12 6.95 -26.17
N GLY A 515 -12.24 6.50 -26.74
CA GLY A 515 -12.68 5.09 -26.68
C GLY A 515 -13.83 4.76 -25.70
N SER A 516 -14.28 5.71 -24.87
CA SER A 516 -15.44 5.48 -23.97
C SER A 516 -16.72 5.11 -24.73
N LYS A 517 -17.02 5.81 -25.83
CA LYS A 517 -18.17 5.49 -26.71
C LYS A 517 -18.06 4.08 -27.29
N THR A 518 -16.87 3.65 -27.70
CA THR A 518 -16.62 2.31 -28.20
C THR A 518 -16.85 1.25 -27.13
N PHE A 519 -16.35 1.48 -25.90
CA PHE A 519 -16.59 0.60 -24.75
C PHE A 519 -18.10 0.47 -24.42
N GLN A 520 -18.85 1.58 -24.45
CA GLN A 520 -20.29 1.56 -24.19
C GLN A 520 -21.08 0.75 -25.23
N ARG A 521 -20.61 0.70 -26.49
CA ARG A 521 -21.23 -0.07 -27.58
C ARG A 521 -20.95 -1.57 -27.55
N LEU A 522 -19.91 -2.03 -26.84
CA LEU A 522 -19.61 -3.46 -26.72
C LEU A 522 -20.81 -4.22 -26.12
N GLU A 523 -21.01 -5.47 -26.52
CA GLU A 523 -22.03 -6.31 -25.90
C GLU A 523 -21.85 -6.38 -24.37
N PHE A 524 -22.95 -6.22 -23.62
CA PHE A 524 -22.96 -6.51 -22.19
C PHE A 524 -23.43 -7.94 -22.01
N ARG A 525 -22.56 -8.81 -21.51
CA ARG A 525 -22.91 -10.17 -21.11
C ARG A 525 -23.18 -10.20 -19.62
N SER A 526 -24.29 -10.82 -19.22
CA SER A 526 -24.70 -10.85 -17.82
C SER A 526 -23.64 -11.58 -16.97
N PRO A 527 -23.31 -11.08 -15.76
CA PRO A 527 -22.51 -11.81 -14.76
C PRO A 527 -23.04 -13.21 -14.44
N TYR A 528 -24.34 -13.44 -14.59
CA TYR A 528 -25.01 -14.72 -14.31
C TYR A 528 -24.98 -15.69 -15.49
N GLU A 529 -24.58 -15.25 -16.69
CA GLU A 529 -24.36 -16.16 -17.81
C GLU A 529 -23.10 -16.99 -17.60
N PRO A 530 -23.06 -18.26 -18.03
CA PRO A 530 -21.87 -19.10 -17.93
C PRO A 530 -20.62 -18.41 -18.50
N TRP A 531 -19.48 -18.60 -17.83
CA TRP A 531 -18.21 -18.16 -18.39
C TRP A 531 -17.81 -19.05 -19.56
N GLN A 532 -18.22 -18.66 -20.76
CA GLN A 532 -17.62 -19.17 -22.00
C GLN A 532 -16.30 -18.44 -22.19
N LYS A 533 -15.16 -19.15 -22.13
CA LYS A 533 -13.86 -18.57 -22.50
C LYS A 533 -14.01 -18.02 -23.92
N PRO A 534 -14.01 -16.69 -24.11
CA PRO A 534 -14.11 -16.16 -25.46
C PRO A 534 -12.85 -16.56 -26.22
N ASN A 535 -12.94 -16.79 -27.54
CA ASN A 535 -11.79 -16.97 -28.44
C ASN A 535 -10.98 -15.66 -28.59
N VAL A 536 -10.75 -14.96 -27.49
CA VAL A 536 -10.22 -13.61 -27.41
C VAL A 536 -9.28 -13.55 -26.21
N SER A 537 -8.18 -12.81 -26.36
CA SER A 537 -7.15 -12.67 -25.31
C SER A 537 -7.73 -12.21 -23.95
N LYS A 538 -7.12 -12.67 -22.85
CA LYS A 538 -7.49 -12.37 -21.44
C LYS A 538 -7.54 -10.88 -21.07
N GLY A 539 -7.06 -9.98 -21.95
CA GLY A 539 -7.11 -8.53 -21.78
C GLY A 539 -8.02 -7.79 -22.77
N SER A 540 -8.92 -8.49 -23.47
CA SER A 540 -9.79 -7.85 -24.46
C SER A 540 -10.82 -6.90 -23.82
N PRO A 541 -11.26 -5.85 -24.53
CA PRO A 541 -12.29 -4.94 -24.03
C PRO A 541 -13.61 -5.62 -23.67
N VAL A 542 -13.96 -6.75 -24.33
CA VAL A 542 -15.15 -7.55 -24.04
C VAL A 542 -15.03 -8.27 -22.69
N VAL A 543 -13.89 -8.91 -22.45
CA VAL A 543 -13.57 -9.58 -21.18
C VAL A 543 -13.54 -8.55 -20.03
N GLU A 544 -12.91 -7.40 -20.26
CA GLU A 544 -12.89 -6.30 -19.32
C GLU A 544 -14.30 -5.80 -18.97
N LYS A 545 -15.18 -5.64 -19.97
CA LYS A 545 -16.56 -5.20 -19.78
C LYS A 545 -17.35 -6.18 -18.90
N ARG A 546 -17.14 -7.48 -19.07
CA ARG A 546 -17.76 -8.49 -18.21
C ARG A 546 -17.26 -8.39 -16.77
N HIS A 547 -15.95 -8.24 -16.54
CA HIS A 547 -15.43 -8.04 -15.18
C HIS A 547 -16.00 -6.78 -14.50
N ILE A 548 -16.17 -5.69 -15.26
CA ILE A 548 -16.84 -4.47 -14.79
C ILE A 548 -18.30 -4.74 -14.44
N GLY A 549 -19.01 -5.54 -15.26
CA GLY A 549 -20.37 -5.97 -14.97
C GLY A 549 -20.48 -6.77 -13.68
N VAL A 550 -19.53 -7.69 -13.42
CA VAL A 550 -19.49 -8.47 -12.17
C VAL A 550 -19.28 -7.57 -10.96
N VAL A 551 -18.29 -6.66 -11.00
CA VAL A 551 -18.06 -5.73 -9.89
C VAL A 551 -19.25 -4.77 -9.70
N HIS A 552 -19.85 -4.31 -10.79
CA HIS A 552 -21.06 -3.48 -10.76
C HIS A 552 -22.22 -4.20 -10.06
N GLU A 553 -22.47 -5.47 -10.38
CA GLU A 553 -23.52 -6.25 -9.73
C GLU A 553 -23.19 -6.49 -8.25
N VAL A 554 -21.96 -6.86 -7.90
CA VAL A 554 -21.53 -7.02 -6.49
C VAL A 554 -21.76 -5.74 -5.69
N LEU A 555 -21.36 -4.58 -6.21
CA LEU A 555 -21.61 -3.29 -5.53
C LEU A 555 -23.10 -2.96 -5.47
N SER A 556 -23.86 -3.32 -6.50
CA SER A 556 -25.32 -3.16 -6.55
C SER A 556 -26.06 -4.01 -5.50
N LEU A 557 -25.46 -5.10 -5.00
CA LEU A 557 -26.04 -5.90 -3.91
C LEU A 557 -25.80 -5.31 -2.52
N LEU A 558 -24.82 -4.42 -2.37
CA LEU A 558 -24.55 -3.76 -1.10
C LEU A 558 -25.65 -2.74 -0.80
N PRO A 559 -26.17 -2.65 0.43
CA PRO A 559 -27.14 -1.62 0.80
C PRO A 559 -26.62 -0.21 0.49
N ARG A 560 -25.37 0.08 0.85
CA ARG A 560 -24.73 1.39 0.70
C ARG A 560 -23.97 1.59 -0.61
N LYS A 561 -24.01 0.60 -1.52
CA LYS A 561 -23.38 0.66 -2.86
C LYS A 561 -21.88 1.00 -2.85
N ARG A 562 -21.19 0.59 -1.78
CA ARG A 562 -19.75 0.81 -1.57
C ARG A 562 -19.14 -0.23 -0.64
N ILE A 563 -17.85 -0.50 -0.81
CA ILE A 563 -17.11 -1.46 0.02
C ILE A 563 -15.62 -1.09 0.08
N ALA A 564 -14.93 -1.53 1.13
CA ALA A 564 -13.47 -1.47 1.17
C ALA A 564 -12.87 -2.31 0.03
N LEU A 565 -11.89 -1.75 -0.67
CA LEU A 565 -11.20 -2.42 -1.77
C LEU A 565 -10.56 -3.74 -1.30
N SER A 566 -10.03 -3.76 -0.08
CA SER A 566 -9.47 -4.95 0.57
C SER A 566 -10.47 -6.09 0.75
N LYS A 567 -11.73 -5.75 1.00
CA LYS A 567 -12.83 -6.71 1.13
C LYS A 567 -13.30 -7.19 -0.23
N LEU A 568 -13.36 -6.31 -1.24
CA LEU A 568 -13.71 -6.68 -2.61
C LEU A 568 -12.68 -7.64 -3.24
N THR A 569 -11.40 -7.48 -2.95
CA THR A 569 -10.33 -8.36 -3.46
C THR A 569 -10.42 -9.79 -2.89
N LEU A 570 -11.10 -10.01 -1.76
CA LEU A 570 -11.34 -11.36 -1.20
C LEU A 570 -12.15 -12.27 -2.13
N LEU A 571 -13.08 -11.68 -2.90
CA LEU A 571 -13.95 -12.37 -3.86
C LEU A 571 -13.29 -12.56 -5.23
N ARG A 572 -12.05 -12.09 -5.42
CA ARG A 572 -11.40 -12.05 -6.73
C ARG A 572 -11.32 -13.42 -7.40
N ALA A 573 -11.00 -14.47 -6.64
CA ALA A 573 -10.81 -15.80 -7.19
C ALA A 573 -12.16 -16.42 -7.61
N GLU A 574 -13.15 -16.31 -6.72
CA GLU A 574 -14.51 -16.86 -6.91
C GLU A 574 -15.24 -16.16 -8.05
N MET A 575 -15.01 -14.87 -8.25
CA MET A 575 -15.66 -14.05 -9.29
C MET A 575 -14.90 -14.03 -10.63
N ASN A 576 -13.88 -14.87 -10.80
CA ASN A 576 -12.99 -14.91 -11.98
C ASN A 576 -12.31 -13.56 -12.32
N LEU A 577 -12.03 -12.72 -11.32
CA LEU A 577 -11.45 -11.41 -11.55
C LEU A 577 -9.92 -11.51 -11.75
N PRO A 578 -9.33 -10.80 -12.73
CA PRO A 578 -7.89 -10.81 -12.94
C PRO A 578 -7.18 -10.17 -11.75
N LYS A 579 -5.91 -10.53 -11.50
CA LYS A 579 -5.10 -9.88 -10.43
C LYS A 579 -5.11 -8.36 -10.58
N THR A 580 -5.07 -7.86 -11.82
CA THR A 580 -5.07 -6.42 -12.13
C THR A 580 -6.46 -5.77 -12.12
N PHE A 581 -7.52 -6.39 -11.61
CA PHE A 581 -8.89 -5.84 -11.73
C PHE A 581 -9.06 -4.48 -11.05
N CYS A 582 -8.29 -4.18 -10.00
CA CYS A 582 -8.31 -2.86 -9.34
C CYS A 582 -7.99 -1.72 -10.33
N SER A 583 -7.12 -1.97 -11.32
CA SER A 583 -6.84 -1.02 -12.39
C SER A 583 -8.06 -0.75 -13.29
N TYR A 584 -9.05 -1.65 -13.32
CA TYR A 584 -10.25 -1.48 -14.13
C TYR A 584 -11.18 -0.47 -13.47
N LEU A 585 -11.28 -0.49 -12.13
CA LEU A 585 -12.06 0.48 -11.37
C LEU A 585 -11.63 1.91 -11.69
N VAL A 586 -10.32 2.15 -11.73
CA VAL A 586 -9.76 3.47 -12.01
C VAL A 586 -9.84 3.87 -13.49
N ARG A 587 -9.80 2.89 -14.40
CA ARG A 587 -9.96 3.15 -15.85
C ARG A 587 -11.40 3.48 -16.26
N HIS A 588 -12.37 3.25 -15.38
CA HIS A 588 -13.79 3.50 -15.58
C HIS A 588 -14.39 4.46 -14.54
N PRO A 589 -13.86 5.69 -14.44
CA PRO A 589 -14.23 6.65 -13.41
C PRO A 589 -15.66 7.20 -13.57
N GLY A 590 -16.35 6.91 -14.68
CA GLY A 590 -17.76 7.25 -14.89
C GLY A 590 -18.73 6.22 -14.28
N ILE A 591 -18.24 5.02 -13.94
CA ILE A 591 -19.02 3.92 -13.35
C ILE A 591 -18.65 3.80 -11.87
N PHE A 592 -17.35 3.69 -11.58
CA PHE A 592 -16.83 3.53 -10.23
C PHE A 592 -16.08 4.79 -9.79
N TYR A 593 -16.11 5.03 -8.49
CA TYR A 593 -15.20 5.95 -7.83
C TYR A 593 -14.44 5.16 -6.77
N VAL A 594 -13.14 5.36 -6.67
CA VAL A 594 -12.39 4.80 -5.54
C VAL A 594 -11.85 5.97 -4.73
N SER A 595 -12.15 6.01 -3.44
CA SER A 595 -11.67 7.06 -2.54
C SER A 595 -10.45 6.57 -1.80
N GLY A 596 -9.33 7.28 -1.97
CA GLY A 596 -8.14 7.13 -1.12
C GLY A 596 -8.16 8.02 0.12
N ALA A 597 -9.28 8.69 0.43
CA ALA A 597 -9.38 9.54 1.61
C ALA A 597 -9.29 8.75 2.93
N VAL A 598 -9.47 7.43 2.87
CA VAL A 598 -9.41 6.51 3.99
C VAL A 598 -8.59 5.28 3.60
N GLU A 599 -7.92 4.67 4.59
CA GLU A 599 -7.21 3.40 4.42
C GLU A 599 -7.94 2.30 5.24
N PRO A 600 -8.34 1.17 4.61
CA PRO A 600 -8.20 0.84 3.18
C PRO A 600 -9.15 1.66 2.27
N PRO A 601 -8.80 1.90 0.99
CA PRO A 601 -9.62 2.69 0.07
C PRO A 601 -11.04 2.14 -0.13
N LEU A 602 -12.01 3.03 -0.28
CA LEU A 602 -13.41 2.66 -0.50
C LEU A 602 -13.78 2.75 -1.97
N VAL A 603 -14.39 1.69 -2.52
CA VAL A 603 -14.94 1.65 -3.88
C VAL A 603 -16.42 1.98 -3.82
N PHE A 604 -16.87 2.94 -4.62
CA PHE A 604 -18.25 3.41 -4.74
C PHE A 604 -18.78 3.14 -6.13
N LEU A 605 -20.05 2.75 -6.21
CA LEU A 605 -20.82 2.76 -7.46
C LEU A 605 -21.39 4.16 -7.70
N ARG A 606 -20.84 4.93 -8.65
CA ARG A 606 -21.15 6.37 -8.80
C ARG A 606 -22.61 6.64 -9.11
N GLU A 607 -23.21 5.83 -9.96
CA GLU A 607 -24.61 6.01 -10.37
C GLU A 607 -25.60 5.92 -9.20
N ALA A 608 -25.21 5.31 -8.08
CA ALA A 608 -26.02 5.21 -6.90
C ALA A 608 -26.06 6.49 -6.06
N PHE A 609 -25.13 7.43 -6.28
CA PHE A 609 -25.00 8.65 -5.48
C PHE A 609 -25.44 9.89 -6.26
N PHE A 610 -26.05 10.82 -5.54
CA PHE A 610 -26.25 12.19 -5.98
C PHE A 610 -25.62 13.10 -4.94
N GLN A 611 -24.58 13.85 -5.34
CA GLN A 611 -23.72 14.60 -4.42
C GLN A 611 -23.10 13.69 -3.35
N ASN A 612 -23.39 13.91 -2.06
CA ASN A 612 -22.93 13.12 -0.92
C ASN A 612 -23.98 12.11 -0.43
N GLU A 613 -25.14 12.00 -1.08
CA GLU A 613 -26.23 11.13 -0.63
C GLU A 613 -26.48 9.96 -1.58
N LEU A 614 -26.94 8.85 -1.00
CA LEU A 614 -27.42 7.70 -1.76
C LEU A 614 -28.80 8.00 -2.34
N LYS A 615 -29.00 7.78 -3.65
CA LYS A 615 -30.27 8.08 -4.34
C LYS A 615 -31.46 7.31 -3.78
N PHE A 616 -31.23 6.07 -3.34
CA PHE A 616 -32.25 5.20 -2.75
C PHE A 616 -31.79 4.80 -1.35
N LYS A 617 -32.18 5.60 -0.34
CA LYS A 617 -31.86 5.35 1.06
C LYS A 617 -32.69 4.18 1.60
N GLY A 618 -32.02 3.24 2.27
CA GLY A 618 -32.66 2.19 3.06
C GLY A 618 -32.76 2.55 4.54
N PRO A 619 -33.40 1.69 5.36
CA PRO A 619 -33.46 1.86 6.82
C PRO A 619 -32.09 2.09 7.48
N GLU A 620 -31.06 1.39 6.99
CA GLU A 620 -29.65 1.47 7.42
C GLU A 620 -29.00 2.84 7.19
N ASP A 621 -29.50 3.60 6.21
CA ASP A 621 -29.02 4.95 5.88
C ASP A 621 -29.65 5.98 6.81
N PHE A 622 -30.90 5.80 7.23
CA PHE A 622 -31.51 6.66 8.26
C PHE A 622 -30.80 6.53 9.61
N ILE A 623 -30.40 5.32 9.99
CA ILE A 623 -29.56 5.10 11.18
C ILE A 623 -28.24 5.85 11.04
N ARG A 624 -27.57 5.75 9.89
CA ARG A 624 -26.33 6.48 9.59
C ARG A 624 -26.49 7.99 9.77
N ASP A 625 -27.55 8.56 9.20
CA ASP A 625 -27.80 10.00 9.26
C ASP A 625 -27.98 10.47 10.72
N ARG A 626 -28.66 9.67 11.55
CA ARG A 626 -28.80 9.95 13.00
C ARG A 626 -27.47 9.84 13.77
N TYR A 627 -26.59 8.90 13.41
CA TYR A 627 -25.23 8.85 13.96
C TYR A 627 -24.47 10.15 13.66
N LEU A 628 -24.53 10.63 12.41
CA LEU A 628 -23.86 11.88 12.03
C LEU A 628 -24.39 13.09 12.80
N ILE A 629 -25.71 13.17 13.01
CA ILE A 629 -26.32 14.23 13.81
C ILE A 629 -25.82 14.21 15.26
N LEU A 630 -25.80 13.04 15.90
CA LEU A 630 -25.32 12.91 17.29
C LEU A 630 -23.83 13.23 17.41
N MET A 631 -23.01 12.81 16.45
CA MET A 631 -21.58 13.09 16.43
C MET A 631 -21.24 14.57 16.25
N GLN A 632 -22.16 15.39 15.75
CA GLN A 632 -21.97 16.84 15.58
C GLN A 632 -22.38 17.65 16.81
N ARG A 633 -23.08 17.04 17.79
CA ARG A 633 -23.51 17.74 19.00
C ARG A 633 -22.30 18.01 19.91
N GLN A 634 -22.13 19.29 20.25
CA GLN A 634 -21.23 19.75 21.31
C GLN A 634 -21.93 19.61 22.67
N PRO A 635 -21.18 19.61 23.78
CA PRO A 635 -21.80 19.68 25.10
C PRO A 635 -22.60 20.98 25.18
N VAL A 636 -23.85 20.90 25.61
CA VAL A 636 -24.56 22.09 26.07
C VAL A 636 -23.84 22.49 27.35
N LEU A 637 -23.18 23.65 27.35
CA LEU A 637 -22.74 24.26 28.60
C LEU A 637 -24.03 24.62 29.34
N ASP A 638 -24.38 23.86 30.37
CA ASP A 638 -25.40 24.30 31.31
C ASP A 638 -24.90 25.61 31.93
N GLU A 639 -25.51 26.73 31.54
CA GLU A 639 -25.40 28.02 32.21
C GLU A 639 -26.10 27.96 33.57
N THR A 640 -25.68 27.06 34.48
CA THR A 640 -25.98 27.15 35.91
C THR A 640 -25.04 26.24 36.69
N SER A 641 -23.94 26.79 37.22
CA SER A 641 -23.40 26.53 38.57
C SER A 641 -22.20 27.44 38.84
#